data_AF-A0A2A4FRN5-F1
#
_entry.id   AF-A0A2A4FRN5-F1
#
_cell.length_a   1.000
_cell.length_b   1.000
_cell.length_c   1.000
_cell.angle_alpha   90.00
_cell.angle_beta   90.00
_cell.angle_gamma   90.00
#
_symmetry.space_group_name_H-M   'P 1'
#
loop_
_entity.id
_entity.type
_entity.pdbx_description
1 polymer ?
#
loop_
_entity_poly.entity_id
_entity_poly.type
_entity_poly.pdbx_seq_one_letter_code
_entity_poly.pdbx_strand_id
1 'polypeptide(L)'
;MTATSFVEDLTNEALAGSEPPTIEEIRNYRLAELVEDFDVRVRLRNSITLAAKSGTLPLQTVGEYLDAGDQAFAILVRKVKNFGRNSGLELEALVHDLIDGKLPMAGEVEPPCEPVDIRTKLAPLGDERIGDLARDELLSTRLTAVLGRSAISQARLVDVVADFGQVSAQLLNEPNCGRKSVTEFRAFCYRHVARLLHEAGTDDVASTVAGLFGPLPVGVTNVSGAPGQQFGFDIPEHGSLQARVEWLLDELPPRSRMILERRNGIGQGDCETLEEIGRDLTVTRERVRQIESKSLRRLKMRTRRAPIRELLLSAAGDNWDGLADGGARLLRTELPAVRRRLDPYLRLACDIELLSLEGLLNLVAHPMPHGWLAPGGDAEEVMEAAMALPDVDSCPLPYPVGAFAGDVDDAAIQLAAELVADRTIRHGYLMPGRVGTRLARMVRLHAMLAEAGQPMEIARLVGQYRFLFPDDLCSVRDAEIVMDAAPHLFLELCDAAWVAINLGGEEFGPIHASSPAPPPDEEGGTIAFALQQTLTDRGPTRLADLMDEAESILPEGRSVNSIGPVLLMRPDLFVRALPGVYALPNQVSELQAAMPADWPVLFNDNQARLYALARYAGEERDIFPLWSAETERRLCQWARHSGGSGVFASLMSVSEPGAWQLGPGQLEEWDTLKRAAHFEIAPVLRTAAAYQLPDLDRLFAALRYALGRGAISWCACNRLVGRKLDSHTGAGLVALLLALGAVEEQSRDGYRWQRPHRVNGRAKLLADRCEAAFKLAPEAPDWSSQLGRELAEEACSSRELEDSWASLDLVKSMFDGAQQADVIDSDDPLEQLLEAQRRARDAERRQATLDWLLEE
;
A
#
# COMPACT_ATOMS: atom_id res chain seq x y z
N MET A 1 -42.85 14.63 -75.60
CA MET A 1 -42.79 15.27 -76.93
C MET A 1 -42.34 14.21 -77.91
N THR A 2 -43.07 14.09 -79.00
CA THR A 2 -42.99 13.05 -80.04
C THR A 2 -41.66 13.06 -80.80
N ALA A 3 -41.23 11.86 -81.22
CA ALA A 3 -40.15 11.62 -82.16
C ALA A 3 -40.50 12.17 -83.55
N THR A 4 -39.74 13.17 -84.04
CA THR A 4 -39.36 13.39 -85.45
C THR A 4 -38.77 14.80 -85.58
N SER A 5 -37.44 14.90 -85.54
CA SER A 5 -36.61 15.88 -86.29
C SER A 5 -35.27 16.02 -85.58
N PHE A 6 -34.26 15.27 -85.98
CA PHE A 6 -32.84 15.66 -85.95
C PHE A 6 -32.02 14.54 -86.63
N VAL A 7 -32.37 14.24 -87.88
CA VAL A 7 -31.54 13.46 -88.80
C VAL A 7 -31.49 14.30 -90.06
N GLU A 8 -30.53 15.21 -90.12
CA GLU A 8 -29.96 15.87 -91.30
C GLU A 8 -29.12 17.05 -90.80
N ASP A 9 -27.88 16.75 -90.41
CA ASP A 9 -26.70 17.62 -90.59
C ASP A 9 -25.49 17.03 -89.86
N LEU A 10 -25.01 15.88 -90.34
CA LEU A 10 -23.66 15.40 -90.05
C LEU A 10 -23.13 14.64 -91.27
N THR A 11 -22.58 15.37 -92.25
CA THR A 11 -21.51 14.82 -93.09
C THR A 11 -20.46 15.90 -93.30
N ASN A 12 -19.32 15.73 -92.60
CA ASN A 12 -17.95 15.96 -93.08
C ASN A 12 -17.02 16.20 -91.88
N GLU A 13 -16.31 15.15 -91.45
CA GLU A 13 -14.88 14.99 -91.73
C GLU A 13 -14.30 13.79 -90.96
N ALA A 14 -14.01 12.75 -91.73
CA ALA A 14 -12.89 11.79 -91.61
C ALA A 14 -12.59 11.15 -90.25
N LEU A 15 -13.05 9.91 -90.10
CA LEU A 15 -12.22 8.79 -89.63
C LEU A 15 -12.50 7.57 -90.51
N ALA A 16 -11.42 6.92 -90.93
CA ALA A 16 -11.42 5.84 -91.90
C ALA A 16 -11.96 4.54 -91.28
N GLY A 17 -12.82 3.86 -92.04
CA GLY A 17 -12.86 2.40 -92.12
C GLY A 17 -13.66 1.62 -91.07
N SER A 18 -14.99 1.73 -91.07
CA SER A 18 -15.92 0.64 -90.71
C SER A 18 -17.37 1.06 -91.00
N GLU A 19 -18.20 0.22 -91.63
CA GLU A 19 -19.64 0.47 -91.78
C GLU A 19 -20.32 0.53 -90.39
N PRO A 20 -21.28 1.45 -90.15
CA PRO A 20 -22.00 1.51 -88.88
C PRO A 20 -22.86 0.25 -88.69
N PRO A 21 -22.92 -0.33 -87.47
CA PRO A 21 -23.69 -1.53 -87.19
C PRO A 21 -25.17 -1.33 -87.53
N THR A 22 -25.80 -2.34 -88.10
CA THR A 22 -27.22 -2.29 -88.42
C THR A 22 -28.04 -2.27 -87.12
N ILE A 23 -29.20 -1.59 -87.13
CA ILE A 23 -30.09 -1.51 -85.95
C ILE A 23 -30.50 -2.91 -85.44
N GLU A 24 -30.55 -3.89 -86.33
CA GLU A 24 -30.87 -5.28 -86.00
C GLU A 24 -29.74 -5.99 -85.23
N GLU A 25 -28.48 -5.67 -85.52
CA GLU A 25 -27.31 -6.17 -84.77
C GLU A 25 -27.25 -5.59 -83.36
N ILE A 26 -27.51 -4.29 -83.20
CA ILE A 26 -27.55 -3.64 -81.88
C ILE A 26 -28.67 -4.24 -81.01
N ARG A 27 -29.85 -4.47 -81.58
CA ARG A 27 -31.00 -5.02 -80.83
C ARG A 27 -30.78 -6.47 -80.40
N ASN A 28 -30.00 -7.24 -81.14
CA ASN A 28 -29.69 -8.64 -80.80
C ASN A 28 -28.52 -8.80 -79.82
N TYR A 29 -27.81 -7.71 -79.50
CA TYR A 29 -26.69 -7.73 -78.55
C TYR A 29 -27.16 -8.12 -77.14
N ARG A 30 -26.50 -9.08 -76.50
CA ARG A 30 -26.90 -9.52 -75.15
C ARG A 30 -26.39 -8.55 -74.10
N LEU A 31 -27.24 -8.22 -73.12
CA LEU A 31 -26.85 -7.32 -72.02
C LEU A 31 -25.67 -7.86 -71.21
N ALA A 32 -25.54 -9.18 -71.10
CA ALA A 32 -24.43 -9.83 -70.41
C ALA A 32 -23.08 -9.64 -71.13
N GLU A 33 -23.10 -9.74 -72.46
CA GLU A 33 -21.93 -9.48 -73.31
C GLU A 33 -21.61 -7.98 -73.27
N LEU A 34 -22.65 -7.12 -73.31
CA LEU A 34 -22.48 -5.66 -73.32
C LEU A 34 -21.73 -5.13 -72.09
N VAL A 35 -22.04 -5.65 -70.90
CA VAL A 35 -21.35 -5.25 -69.67
C VAL A 35 -19.98 -5.92 -69.50
N GLU A 36 -19.69 -6.97 -70.27
CA GLU A 36 -18.39 -7.65 -70.29
C GLU A 36 -17.42 -6.95 -71.24
N ASP A 37 -17.90 -6.58 -72.43
CA ASP A 37 -17.10 -5.98 -73.50
C ASP A 37 -16.75 -4.51 -73.24
N PHE A 38 -17.58 -3.80 -72.47
CA PHE A 38 -17.38 -2.38 -72.18
C PHE A 38 -17.10 -2.07 -70.70
N ASP A 39 -16.33 -1.00 -70.45
CA ASP A 39 -15.89 -0.63 -69.11
C ASP A 39 -17.05 -0.02 -68.28
N VAL A 40 -17.65 -0.85 -67.45
CA VAL A 40 -18.71 -0.48 -66.51
C VAL A 40 -18.28 -0.73 -65.08
N ARG A 41 -18.92 -0.06 -64.12
CA ARG A 41 -18.68 -0.31 -62.70
C ARG A 41 -18.92 -1.78 -62.36
N VAL A 42 -18.04 -2.30 -61.50
CA VAL A 42 -18.04 -3.68 -61.00
C VAL A 42 -19.43 -4.13 -60.50
N ARG A 43 -20.22 -3.22 -59.93
CA ARG A 43 -21.55 -3.54 -59.44
C ARG A 43 -22.55 -3.82 -60.57
N LEU A 44 -22.55 -3.03 -61.65
CA LEU A 44 -23.41 -3.27 -62.81
C LEU A 44 -23.02 -4.59 -63.48
N ARG A 45 -21.72 -4.75 -63.78
CA ARG A 45 -21.15 -5.98 -64.37
C ARG A 45 -21.56 -7.22 -63.58
N ASN A 46 -21.26 -7.24 -62.28
CA ASN A 46 -21.55 -8.42 -61.46
C ASN A 46 -23.06 -8.69 -61.33
N SER A 47 -23.91 -7.66 -61.30
CA SER A 47 -25.37 -7.87 -61.16
C SER A 47 -25.97 -8.49 -62.42
N ILE A 48 -25.57 -8.01 -63.60
CA ILE A 48 -26.07 -8.51 -64.89
C ILE A 48 -25.43 -9.87 -65.24
N THR A 49 -24.11 -10.02 -65.14
CA THR A 49 -23.41 -11.28 -65.46
C THR A 49 -23.84 -12.42 -64.54
N LEU A 50 -24.04 -12.16 -63.24
CA LEU A 50 -24.50 -13.19 -62.30
C LEU A 50 -25.94 -13.60 -62.61
N ALA A 51 -26.84 -12.65 -62.87
CA ALA A 51 -28.23 -12.94 -63.21
C ALA A 51 -28.37 -13.67 -64.55
N ALA A 52 -27.53 -13.37 -65.54
CA ALA A 52 -27.47 -14.07 -66.81
C ALA A 52 -27.01 -15.53 -66.60
N LYS A 53 -25.94 -15.76 -65.84
CA LYS A 53 -25.44 -17.11 -65.52
C LYS A 53 -26.42 -17.95 -64.71
N SER A 54 -27.21 -17.33 -63.85
CA SER A 54 -28.27 -18.04 -63.09
C SER A 54 -29.60 -18.18 -63.84
N GLY A 55 -29.70 -17.70 -65.08
CA GLY A 55 -30.93 -17.74 -65.88
C GLY A 55 -32.08 -16.90 -65.33
N THR A 56 -31.79 -15.93 -64.46
CA THR A 56 -32.79 -15.09 -63.77
C THR A 56 -32.85 -13.66 -64.33
N LEU A 57 -32.05 -13.36 -65.36
CA LEU A 57 -32.04 -12.06 -66.02
C LEU A 57 -33.34 -11.88 -66.83
N PRO A 58 -34.19 -10.89 -66.51
CA PRO A 58 -35.53 -10.76 -67.10
C PRO A 58 -35.54 -10.14 -68.50
N LEU A 59 -34.48 -9.43 -68.88
CA LEU A 59 -34.28 -8.82 -70.21
C LEU A 59 -32.89 -9.27 -70.67
N GLN A 60 -32.80 -10.05 -71.73
CA GLN A 60 -31.55 -10.70 -72.16
C GLN A 60 -30.80 -9.89 -73.21
N THR A 61 -31.51 -9.18 -74.07
CA THR A 61 -30.93 -8.39 -75.16
C THR A 61 -31.18 -6.90 -75.00
N VAL A 62 -30.37 -6.09 -75.68
CA VAL A 62 -30.57 -4.64 -75.79
C VAL A 62 -31.93 -4.34 -76.42
N GLY A 63 -32.39 -5.14 -77.39
CA GLY A 63 -33.72 -5.01 -77.99
C GLY A 63 -34.85 -5.17 -76.98
N GLU A 64 -34.81 -6.22 -76.14
CA GLU A 64 -35.80 -6.42 -75.06
C GLU A 64 -35.77 -5.29 -74.03
N TYR A 65 -34.59 -4.75 -73.75
CA TYR A 65 -34.42 -3.59 -72.87
C TYR A 65 -35.06 -2.33 -73.44
N LEU A 66 -34.86 -2.05 -74.73
CA LEU A 66 -35.46 -0.90 -75.42
C LEU A 66 -36.97 -1.04 -75.58
N ASP A 67 -37.47 -2.24 -75.87
CA ASP A 67 -38.90 -2.50 -76.04
C ASP A 67 -39.69 -2.37 -74.72
N ALA A 68 -39.03 -2.61 -73.59
CA ALA A 68 -39.61 -2.40 -72.26
C ALA A 68 -39.68 -0.92 -71.84
N GLY A 69 -38.99 0.00 -72.54
CA GLY A 69 -39.03 1.44 -72.32
C GLY A 69 -38.89 1.86 -70.85
N ASP A 70 -39.73 2.79 -70.39
CA ASP A 70 -39.72 3.33 -69.02
C ASP A 70 -39.87 2.25 -67.92
N GLN A 71 -40.34 1.04 -68.27
CA GLN A 71 -40.51 -0.06 -67.32
C GLN A 71 -39.24 -0.91 -67.15
N ALA A 72 -38.27 -0.83 -68.06
CA ALA A 72 -37.05 -1.66 -68.06
C ALA A 72 -36.27 -1.54 -66.75
N PHE A 73 -36.10 -0.30 -66.26
CA PHE A 73 -35.43 -0.01 -65.00
C PHE A 73 -36.15 -0.65 -63.79
N ALA A 74 -37.48 -0.54 -63.73
CA ALA A 74 -38.27 -1.10 -62.64
C ALA A 74 -38.23 -2.64 -62.62
N ILE A 75 -38.24 -3.27 -63.80
CA ILE A 75 -38.11 -4.72 -63.96
C ILE A 75 -36.76 -5.20 -63.44
N LEU A 76 -35.66 -4.54 -63.82
CA LEU A 76 -34.31 -4.92 -63.41
C LEU A 76 -34.05 -4.69 -61.92
N VAL A 77 -34.46 -3.55 -61.37
CA VAL A 77 -34.31 -3.29 -59.91
C VAL A 77 -35.09 -4.28 -59.06
N ARG A 78 -36.27 -4.72 -59.52
CA ARG A 78 -37.10 -5.66 -58.76
C ARG A 78 -36.62 -7.11 -58.86
N LYS A 79 -36.12 -7.53 -60.02
CA LYS A 79 -35.81 -8.95 -60.31
C LYS A 79 -34.32 -9.29 -60.29
N VAL A 80 -33.43 -8.32 -60.45
CA VAL A 80 -31.97 -8.55 -60.46
C VAL A 80 -31.38 -8.18 -59.10
N LYS A 81 -30.83 -9.19 -58.42
CA LYS A 81 -30.22 -9.02 -57.09
C LYS A 81 -29.05 -8.03 -57.17
N ASN A 82 -29.01 -7.09 -56.23
CA ASN A 82 -28.00 -6.02 -56.11
C ASN A 82 -27.99 -4.94 -57.21
N PHE A 83 -28.95 -4.97 -58.14
CA PHE A 83 -29.17 -3.93 -59.15
C PHE A 83 -29.89 -2.73 -58.52
N GLY A 84 -29.35 -1.52 -58.69
CA GLY A 84 -29.89 -0.31 -58.08
C GLY A 84 -29.79 0.91 -58.99
N ARG A 85 -30.23 2.07 -58.50
CA ARG A 85 -30.42 3.28 -59.32
C ARG A 85 -29.19 3.70 -60.13
N ASN A 86 -28.01 3.70 -59.53
CA ASN A 86 -26.78 4.07 -60.22
C ASN A 86 -26.35 3.05 -61.29
N SER A 87 -26.65 1.76 -61.10
CA SER A 87 -26.38 0.73 -62.10
C SER A 87 -27.38 0.79 -63.26
N GLY A 88 -28.63 1.18 -62.99
CA GLY A 88 -29.62 1.40 -64.05
C GLY A 88 -29.28 2.59 -64.94
N LEU A 89 -28.91 3.74 -64.36
CA LEU A 89 -28.46 4.91 -65.13
C LEU A 89 -27.19 4.63 -65.95
N GLU A 90 -26.28 3.84 -65.39
CA GLU A 90 -25.05 3.43 -66.08
C GLU A 90 -25.33 2.47 -67.25
N LEU A 91 -26.28 1.53 -67.08
CA LEU A 91 -26.71 0.64 -68.16
C LEU A 91 -27.43 1.41 -69.28
N GLU A 92 -28.26 2.39 -68.91
CA GLU A 92 -28.98 3.26 -69.85
C GLU A 92 -28.02 4.11 -70.68
N ALA A 93 -27.03 4.73 -70.04
CA ALA A 93 -25.97 5.46 -70.74
C ALA A 93 -25.18 4.55 -71.70
N LEU A 94 -24.84 3.33 -71.27
CA LEU A 94 -24.11 2.38 -72.10
C LEU A 94 -24.90 1.93 -73.33
N VAL A 95 -26.20 1.66 -73.18
CA VAL A 95 -27.07 1.31 -74.30
C VAL A 95 -27.22 2.50 -75.27
N HIS A 96 -27.30 3.72 -74.76
CA HIS A 96 -27.33 4.91 -75.60
C HIS A 96 -26.03 5.13 -76.37
N ASP A 97 -24.87 4.97 -75.74
CA ASP A 97 -23.57 5.11 -76.41
C ASP A 97 -23.34 4.01 -77.48
N LEU A 98 -23.93 2.82 -77.29
CA LEU A 98 -23.95 1.76 -78.30
C LEU A 98 -24.83 2.11 -79.51
N ILE A 99 -26.01 2.68 -79.29
CA ILE A 99 -26.92 3.14 -80.36
C ILE A 99 -26.30 4.30 -81.15
N ASP A 100 -25.62 5.21 -80.46
CA ASP A 100 -24.96 6.37 -81.07
C ASP A 100 -23.67 6.02 -81.82
N GLY A 101 -23.29 4.73 -81.89
CA GLY A 101 -22.08 4.26 -82.59
C GLY A 101 -20.76 4.72 -81.95
N LYS A 102 -20.78 5.13 -80.67
CA LYS A 102 -19.60 5.64 -79.95
C LYS A 102 -18.70 4.52 -79.40
N LEU A 103 -19.12 3.27 -79.54
CA LEU A 103 -18.44 2.10 -79.01
C LEU A 103 -17.99 1.18 -80.16
N PRO A 104 -16.68 0.88 -80.30
CA PRO A 104 -16.20 -0.02 -81.34
C PRO A 104 -16.52 -1.48 -81.00
N MET A 105 -17.00 -2.24 -81.98
CA MET A 105 -17.28 -3.68 -81.85
C MET A 105 -15.97 -4.48 -81.89
N ALA A 106 -15.84 -5.48 -81.01
CA ALA A 106 -14.59 -6.18 -80.77
C ALA A 106 -14.15 -7.09 -81.93
N GLY A 107 -12.94 -6.86 -82.44
CA GLY A 107 -12.22 -7.81 -83.27
C GLY A 107 -11.09 -7.16 -84.06
N GLU A 108 -9.88 -7.11 -83.48
CA GLU A 108 -8.58 -7.15 -84.18
C GLU A 108 -7.44 -7.01 -83.14
N VAL A 109 -6.73 -8.11 -82.87
CA VAL A 109 -5.49 -8.13 -82.08
C VAL A 109 -4.36 -8.52 -83.03
N GLU A 110 -3.45 -7.58 -83.30
CA GLU A 110 -2.16 -7.86 -83.94
C GLU A 110 -1.25 -8.70 -83.02
N PRO A 111 -0.39 -9.58 -83.58
CA PRO A 111 0.41 -10.51 -82.79
C PRO A 111 1.56 -9.81 -82.04
N PRO A 112 1.99 -10.34 -80.88
CA PRO A 112 3.10 -9.76 -80.14
C PRO A 112 4.45 -10.06 -80.79
N CYS A 113 5.30 -9.04 -80.73
CA CYS A 113 6.71 -9.01 -81.12
C CYS A 113 7.54 -10.08 -80.40
N GLU A 114 8.65 -10.49 -81.04
CA GLU A 114 9.56 -11.58 -80.67
C GLU A 114 10.02 -11.62 -79.18
N PRO A 115 10.31 -12.82 -78.64
CA PRO A 115 10.76 -12.99 -77.26
C PRO A 115 12.20 -12.47 -77.10
N VAL A 116 12.34 -11.33 -76.41
CA VAL A 116 13.63 -10.88 -75.89
C VAL A 116 14.09 -11.85 -74.80
N ASP A 117 15.37 -12.17 -74.80
CA ASP A 117 16.05 -13.06 -73.84
C ASP A 117 16.08 -12.46 -72.42
N ILE A 118 14.93 -12.43 -71.76
CA ILE A 118 14.70 -11.81 -70.44
C ILE A 118 15.43 -12.59 -69.33
N ARG A 119 15.66 -13.90 -69.52
CA ARG A 119 16.23 -14.78 -68.48
C ARG A 119 17.66 -14.44 -68.11
N THR A 120 18.47 -13.96 -69.05
CA THR A 120 19.86 -13.52 -68.79
C THR A 120 19.92 -12.19 -68.03
N LYS A 121 18.93 -11.31 -68.19
CA LYS A 121 18.83 -10.02 -67.46
C LYS A 121 18.27 -10.14 -66.04
N LEU A 122 17.56 -11.24 -65.73
CA LEU A 122 16.98 -11.51 -64.40
C LEU A 122 17.89 -12.29 -63.45
N ALA A 123 19.08 -12.70 -63.91
CA ALA A 123 20.08 -13.42 -63.12
C ALA A 123 20.39 -12.80 -61.73
N PRO A 124 20.37 -11.46 -61.53
CA PRO A 124 20.67 -10.87 -60.23
C PRO A 124 19.57 -10.96 -59.17
N LEU A 125 18.34 -11.37 -59.53
CA LEU A 125 17.21 -11.41 -58.60
C LEU A 125 17.29 -12.50 -57.50
N GLY A 126 18.30 -13.38 -57.57
CA GLY A 126 18.60 -14.37 -56.53
C GLY A 126 17.47 -15.37 -56.25
N ASP A 127 17.50 -15.93 -55.04
CA ASP A 127 16.53 -16.91 -54.52
C ASP A 127 15.44 -16.27 -53.62
N GLU A 128 15.31 -14.93 -53.64
CA GLU A 128 14.38 -14.22 -52.75
C GLU A 128 12.93 -14.69 -52.95
N ARG A 129 12.22 -15.00 -51.86
CA ARG A 129 10.81 -15.43 -51.90
C ARG A 129 9.87 -14.26 -51.60
N ILE A 130 8.72 -14.27 -52.27
CA ILE A 130 7.68 -13.24 -52.10
C ILE A 130 7.23 -13.10 -50.64
N GLY A 131 7.12 -14.21 -49.91
CA GLY A 131 6.69 -14.21 -48.51
C GLY A 131 7.71 -13.67 -47.53
N ASP A 132 9.00 -13.74 -47.85
CA ASP A 132 10.06 -13.10 -47.06
C ASP A 132 10.02 -11.59 -47.31
N LEU A 133 9.95 -11.18 -48.58
CA LEU A 133 9.87 -9.77 -48.96
C LEU A 133 8.59 -9.08 -48.46
N ALA A 134 7.46 -9.80 -48.47
CA ALA A 134 6.19 -9.28 -47.97
C ALA A 134 6.16 -9.10 -46.44
N ARG A 135 7.02 -9.81 -45.68
CA ARG A 135 7.10 -9.65 -44.22
C ARG A 135 7.76 -8.33 -43.78
N ASP A 136 8.53 -7.73 -44.67
CA ASP A 136 9.29 -6.50 -44.44
C ASP A 136 8.64 -5.25 -45.07
N GLU A 137 7.41 -5.40 -45.59
CA GLU A 137 6.64 -4.33 -46.23
C GLU A 137 5.19 -4.23 -45.70
N LEU A 138 4.65 -3.01 -45.69
CA LEU A 138 3.29 -2.71 -45.22
C LEU A 138 2.28 -2.86 -46.37
N LEU A 139 1.88 -4.09 -46.65
CA LEU A 139 0.82 -4.40 -47.60
C LEU A 139 -0.58 -4.22 -46.98
N SER A 140 -1.60 -4.01 -47.81
CA SER A 140 -2.99 -3.96 -47.36
C SER A 140 -3.39 -5.28 -46.68
N THR A 141 -4.26 -5.22 -45.67
CA THR A 141 -4.76 -6.41 -44.97
C THR A 141 -5.34 -7.47 -45.90
N ARG A 142 -5.88 -7.04 -47.06
CA ARG A 142 -6.37 -7.95 -48.09
C ARG A 142 -5.22 -8.63 -48.83
N LEU A 143 -4.23 -7.88 -49.30
CA LEU A 143 -3.10 -8.47 -50.01
C LEU A 143 -2.24 -9.35 -49.08
N THR A 144 -2.00 -8.94 -47.84
CA THR A 144 -1.31 -9.78 -46.84
C THR A 144 -2.05 -11.10 -46.60
N ALA A 145 -3.38 -11.07 -46.47
CA ALA A 145 -4.17 -12.29 -46.29
C ALA A 145 -4.18 -13.19 -47.54
N VAL A 146 -4.22 -12.59 -48.74
CA VAL A 146 -4.15 -13.31 -50.03
C VAL A 146 -2.78 -13.97 -50.20
N LEU A 147 -1.69 -13.25 -49.93
CA LEU A 147 -0.34 -13.80 -50.04
C LEU A 147 -0.11 -14.90 -48.98
N GLY A 148 -0.54 -14.69 -47.74
CA GLY A 148 -0.33 -15.65 -46.65
C GLY A 148 -1.01 -17.01 -46.84
N ARG A 149 -2.04 -17.10 -47.69
CA ARG A 149 -2.75 -18.35 -48.01
C ARG A 149 -2.42 -18.91 -49.39
N SER A 150 -1.81 -18.11 -50.27
CA SER A 150 -1.51 -18.50 -51.65
C SER A 150 -0.14 -19.17 -51.72
N ALA A 151 0.01 -20.16 -52.61
CA ALA A 151 1.30 -20.77 -52.93
C ALA A 151 2.34 -19.74 -53.43
N ILE A 152 1.87 -18.56 -53.88
CA ILE A 152 2.69 -17.45 -54.34
C ILE A 152 3.62 -16.90 -53.24
N SER A 153 3.25 -17.00 -51.96
CA SER A 153 4.15 -16.58 -50.87
C SER A 153 5.44 -17.40 -50.81
N GLN A 154 5.45 -18.63 -51.33
CA GLN A 154 6.65 -19.47 -51.39
C GLN A 154 7.36 -19.37 -52.75
N ALA A 155 6.77 -18.71 -53.74
CA ALA A 155 7.39 -18.56 -55.05
C ALA A 155 8.61 -17.63 -54.98
N ARG A 156 9.62 -17.94 -55.80
CA ARG A 156 10.79 -17.06 -55.95
C ARG A 156 10.38 -15.83 -56.75
N LEU A 157 10.96 -14.68 -56.41
CA LEU A 157 10.72 -13.44 -57.11
C LEU A 157 11.02 -13.57 -58.60
N VAL A 158 12.11 -14.26 -58.97
CA VAL A 158 12.48 -14.51 -60.38
C VAL A 158 11.40 -15.29 -61.14
N ASP A 159 10.78 -16.29 -60.52
CA ASP A 159 9.72 -17.11 -61.15
C ASP A 159 8.43 -16.30 -61.32
N VAL A 160 8.12 -15.45 -60.33
CA VAL A 160 6.96 -14.56 -60.36
C VAL A 160 7.10 -13.48 -61.41
N VAL A 161 8.31 -12.97 -61.63
CA VAL A 161 8.60 -11.94 -62.64
C VAL A 161 8.60 -12.54 -64.04
N ALA A 162 9.14 -13.75 -64.20
CA ALA A 162 9.22 -14.43 -65.49
C ALA A 162 7.84 -14.74 -66.10
N ASP A 163 6.81 -14.94 -65.26
CA ASP A 163 5.43 -15.16 -65.70
C ASP A 163 4.42 -14.29 -64.93
N PHE A 164 4.72 -12.99 -64.83
CA PHE A 164 3.93 -12.06 -64.02
C PHE A 164 2.46 -11.97 -64.48
N GLY A 165 2.21 -12.13 -65.78
CA GLY A 165 0.86 -12.16 -66.35
C GLY A 165 0.03 -13.32 -65.81
N GLN A 166 0.58 -14.54 -65.83
CA GLN A 166 -0.12 -15.72 -65.31
C GLN A 166 -0.27 -15.66 -63.79
N VAL A 167 0.75 -15.22 -63.05
CA VAL A 167 0.69 -15.06 -61.59
C VAL A 167 -0.34 -14.01 -61.17
N SER A 168 -0.43 -12.90 -61.90
CA SER A 168 -1.46 -11.87 -61.65
C SER A 168 -2.88 -12.40 -61.89
N ALA A 169 -3.08 -13.23 -62.92
CA ALA A 169 -4.35 -13.88 -63.18
C ALA A 169 -4.71 -14.90 -62.09
N GLN A 170 -3.74 -15.67 -61.60
CA GLN A 170 -3.92 -16.56 -60.45
C GLN A 170 -4.33 -15.80 -59.18
N LEU A 171 -3.69 -14.65 -58.90
CA LEU A 171 -4.08 -13.79 -57.79
C LEU A 171 -5.49 -13.21 -57.94
N LEU A 172 -5.97 -12.91 -59.15
CA LEU A 172 -7.35 -12.44 -59.34
C LEU A 172 -8.39 -13.53 -59.03
N ASN A 173 -8.03 -14.80 -59.17
CA ASN A 173 -8.90 -15.94 -58.87
C ASN A 173 -8.96 -16.27 -57.37
N GLU A 174 -8.11 -15.64 -56.55
CA GLU A 174 -8.09 -15.82 -55.11
C GLU A 174 -9.26 -15.10 -54.40
N PRO A 175 -9.98 -15.74 -53.46
CA PRO A 175 -11.18 -15.17 -52.85
C PRO A 175 -10.90 -13.89 -52.04
N ASN A 176 -11.60 -12.78 -52.30
CA ASN A 176 -11.30 -11.45 -51.72
C ASN A 176 -10.01 -10.77 -52.24
N CYS A 177 -9.44 -11.26 -53.35
CA CYS A 177 -8.48 -10.50 -54.15
C CYS A 177 -9.22 -9.73 -55.24
N GLY A 178 -8.80 -8.50 -55.51
CA GLY A 178 -9.40 -7.70 -56.58
C GLY A 178 -8.35 -6.88 -57.31
N ARG A 179 -8.75 -6.18 -58.38
CA ARG A 179 -7.83 -5.39 -59.23
C ARG A 179 -6.91 -4.45 -58.43
N LYS A 180 -7.39 -3.86 -57.33
CA LYS A 180 -6.58 -3.02 -56.44
C LYS A 180 -5.47 -3.79 -55.71
N SER A 181 -5.75 -4.99 -55.21
CA SER A 181 -4.74 -5.85 -54.56
C SER A 181 -3.70 -6.35 -55.55
N VAL A 182 -4.11 -6.64 -56.80
CA VAL A 182 -3.17 -7.05 -57.86
C VAL A 182 -2.34 -5.87 -58.36
N THR A 183 -2.91 -4.67 -58.40
CA THR A 183 -2.15 -3.44 -58.68
C THR A 183 -1.14 -3.16 -57.57
N GLU A 184 -1.53 -3.34 -56.31
CA GLU A 184 -0.64 -3.24 -55.14
C GLU A 184 0.48 -4.30 -55.19
N PHE A 185 0.16 -5.53 -55.56
CA PHE A 185 1.14 -6.62 -55.75
C PHE A 185 2.11 -6.33 -56.90
N ARG A 186 1.62 -5.78 -58.01
CA ARG A 186 2.46 -5.33 -59.13
C ARG A 186 3.43 -4.22 -58.71
N ALA A 187 2.94 -3.23 -57.97
CA ALA A 187 3.78 -2.16 -57.45
C ALA A 187 4.83 -2.69 -56.45
N PHE A 188 4.46 -3.69 -55.63
CA PHE A 188 5.38 -4.41 -54.75
C PHE A 188 6.49 -5.12 -55.53
N CYS A 189 6.16 -5.97 -56.51
CA CYS A 189 7.16 -6.67 -57.33
C CYS A 189 8.04 -5.69 -58.12
N TYR A 190 7.44 -4.65 -58.70
CA TYR A 190 8.15 -3.60 -59.43
C TYR A 190 9.26 -2.97 -58.57
N ARG A 191 8.94 -2.57 -57.33
CA ARG A 191 9.92 -1.92 -56.43
C ARG A 191 11.09 -2.83 -56.09
N HIS A 192 10.82 -4.08 -55.74
CA HIS A 192 11.87 -5.03 -55.34
C HIS A 192 12.76 -5.44 -56.52
N VAL A 193 12.18 -5.65 -57.70
CA VAL A 193 12.94 -5.95 -58.91
C VAL A 193 13.80 -4.76 -59.35
N ALA A 194 13.26 -3.55 -59.31
CA ALA A 194 14.03 -2.34 -59.62
C ALA A 194 15.21 -2.15 -58.65
N ARG A 195 14.99 -2.38 -57.34
CA ARG A 195 16.03 -2.31 -56.31
C ARG A 195 17.16 -3.31 -56.60
N LEU A 196 16.82 -4.59 -56.79
CA LEU A 196 17.80 -5.66 -56.98
C LEU A 196 18.60 -5.52 -58.29
N LEU A 197 17.95 -5.12 -59.38
CA LEU A 197 18.64 -4.86 -60.65
C LEU A 197 19.60 -3.67 -60.54
N HIS A 198 19.23 -2.65 -59.77
CA HIS A 198 20.09 -1.51 -59.50
C HIS A 198 21.29 -1.88 -58.61
N GLU A 199 21.06 -2.62 -57.52
CA GLU A 199 22.13 -3.12 -56.64
C GLU A 199 23.12 -4.03 -57.38
N ALA A 200 22.65 -4.76 -58.40
CA ALA A 200 23.47 -5.57 -59.27
C ALA A 200 24.24 -4.79 -60.36
N GLY A 201 24.09 -3.46 -60.42
CA GLY A 201 24.76 -2.61 -61.39
C GLY A 201 24.22 -2.74 -62.82
N THR A 202 22.95 -3.08 -63.00
CA THR A 202 22.34 -3.24 -64.34
C THR A 202 22.09 -1.87 -64.97
N ASP A 203 22.61 -1.66 -66.18
CA ASP A 203 22.30 -0.46 -66.98
C ASP A 203 20.83 -0.50 -67.45
N ASP A 204 20.14 0.64 -67.41
CA ASP A 204 18.76 0.81 -67.90
C ASP A 204 17.68 -0.03 -67.15
N VAL A 205 17.68 0.07 -65.81
CA VAL A 205 16.70 -0.55 -64.90
C VAL A 205 15.25 -0.15 -65.25
N ALA A 206 15.00 1.12 -65.57
CA ALA A 206 13.65 1.62 -65.81
C ALA A 206 13.00 0.97 -67.05
N SER A 207 13.74 0.87 -68.15
CA SER A 207 13.30 0.19 -69.38
C SER A 207 13.11 -1.31 -69.14
N THR A 208 14.04 -1.95 -68.43
CA THR A 208 13.98 -3.39 -68.12
C THR A 208 12.74 -3.73 -67.29
N VAL A 209 12.45 -2.96 -66.24
CA VAL A 209 11.28 -3.18 -65.39
C VAL A 209 9.98 -2.78 -66.10
N ALA A 210 9.99 -1.73 -66.92
CA ALA A 210 8.84 -1.37 -67.75
C ALA A 210 8.50 -2.47 -68.79
N GLY A 211 9.51 -3.14 -69.36
CA GLY A 211 9.32 -4.28 -70.26
C GLY A 211 8.75 -5.53 -69.57
N LEU A 212 9.09 -5.75 -68.30
CA LEU A 212 8.63 -6.93 -67.53
C LEU A 212 7.19 -6.80 -67.04
N PHE A 213 6.82 -5.61 -66.58
CA PHE A 213 5.53 -5.40 -65.94
C PHE A 213 4.56 -4.60 -66.81
N GLY A 214 5.00 -3.94 -67.88
CA GLY A 214 4.22 -2.95 -68.65
C GLY A 214 4.13 -1.58 -67.96
N PRO A 215 3.53 -0.55 -68.60
CA PRO A 215 3.41 0.79 -68.03
C PRO A 215 2.58 0.80 -66.74
N LEU A 216 3.05 1.52 -65.72
CA LEU A 216 2.31 1.70 -64.46
C LEU A 216 0.99 2.45 -64.71
N PRO A 217 -0.12 2.06 -64.08
CA PRO A 217 -1.39 2.77 -64.22
C PRO A 217 -1.30 4.23 -63.72
N VAL A 218 -1.97 5.14 -64.43
CA VAL A 218 -2.04 6.57 -64.09
C VAL A 218 -2.70 6.74 -62.70
N GLY A 219 -2.02 7.44 -61.80
CA GLY A 219 -2.45 7.62 -60.40
C GLY A 219 -1.52 6.97 -59.35
N VAL A 220 -0.49 6.23 -59.78
CA VAL A 220 0.69 5.92 -58.95
C VAL A 220 1.71 7.06 -59.11
N THR A 221 1.32 8.28 -58.76
CA THR A 221 2.20 9.45 -58.77
C THR A 221 2.93 9.52 -57.43
N ASN A 222 3.99 8.72 -57.32
CA ASN A 222 5.25 9.03 -56.64
C ASN A 222 6.13 7.79 -56.59
N VAL A 223 6.72 7.45 -57.74
CA VAL A 223 8.02 6.76 -57.81
C VAL A 223 8.86 7.44 -58.91
N SER A 224 8.80 8.77 -58.95
CA SER A 224 9.74 9.59 -59.71
C SER A 224 10.79 10.09 -58.72
N GLY A 225 11.75 9.22 -58.40
CA GLY A 225 13.03 9.62 -57.83
C GLY A 225 14.11 9.27 -58.84
N ALA A 226 14.64 10.28 -59.53
CA ALA A 226 15.87 10.15 -60.32
C ALA A 226 17.09 10.04 -59.36
N PRO A 227 18.26 9.58 -59.84
CA PRO A 227 19.30 8.93 -59.05
C PRO A 227 19.95 9.90 -58.06
N GLY A 228 20.13 9.45 -56.82
CA GLY A 228 20.76 10.23 -55.74
C GLY A 228 19.83 10.59 -54.58
N GLN A 229 18.50 10.46 -54.72
CA GLN A 229 17.70 10.21 -53.53
C GLN A 229 17.92 8.75 -53.13
N GLN A 230 18.91 8.55 -52.27
CA GLN A 230 18.73 7.56 -51.22
C GLN A 230 17.28 7.73 -50.74
N PHE A 231 16.48 6.65 -50.66
CA PHE A 231 15.50 6.59 -49.56
C PHE A 231 16.30 6.43 -48.26
N GLY A 232 17.22 7.37 -48.03
CA GLY A 232 17.69 7.77 -46.74
C GLY A 232 16.46 8.38 -46.12
N PHE A 233 15.70 7.52 -45.46
CA PHE A 233 15.46 7.85 -44.09
C PHE A 233 16.87 8.06 -43.51
N ASP A 234 17.33 9.30 -43.46
CA ASP A 234 18.37 9.66 -42.49
C ASP A 234 17.70 9.37 -41.15
N ILE A 235 17.72 8.10 -40.77
CA ILE A 235 17.36 7.65 -39.44
C ILE A 235 18.35 8.41 -38.59
N PRO A 236 17.92 9.36 -37.74
CA PRO A 236 18.86 10.21 -37.03
C PRO A 236 19.84 9.30 -36.28
N GLU A 237 21.11 9.26 -36.70
CA GLU A 237 22.08 8.26 -36.20
C GLU A 237 22.24 8.39 -34.67
N HIS A 238 22.10 9.61 -34.16
CA HIS A 238 22.11 9.95 -32.75
C HIS A 238 20.99 10.96 -32.44
N GLY A 239 20.08 10.59 -31.55
CA GLY A 239 18.99 11.47 -31.12
C GLY A 239 18.30 10.93 -29.88
N SER A 240 17.74 11.82 -29.05
CA SER A 240 16.94 11.44 -27.89
C SER A 240 15.71 10.62 -28.31
N LEU A 241 15.10 9.90 -27.35
CA LEU A 241 13.83 9.20 -27.58
C LEU A 241 12.79 10.12 -28.22
N GLN A 242 12.68 11.36 -27.72
CA GLN A 242 11.77 12.38 -28.26
C GLN A 242 11.99 12.60 -29.75
N ALA A 243 13.23 12.91 -30.17
CA ALA A 243 13.54 13.17 -31.58
C ALA A 243 13.22 11.95 -32.46
N ARG A 244 13.46 10.74 -31.96
CA ARG A 244 13.17 9.50 -32.69
C ARG A 244 11.66 9.22 -32.79
N VAL A 245 10.90 9.51 -31.75
CA VAL A 245 9.43 9.39 -31.75
C VAL A 245 8.80 10.44 -32.67
N GLU A 246 9.30 11.68 -32.68
CA GLU A 246 8.84 12.74 -33.59
C GLU A 246 9.07 12.36 -35.06
N TRP A 247 10.25 11.81 -35.37
CA TRP A 247 10.55 11.26 -36.69
C TRP A 247 9.60 10.11 -37.09
N LEU A 248 9.28 9.22 -36.15
CA LEU A 248 8.30 8.16 -36.39
C LEU A 248 6.89 8.72 -36.63
N LEU A 249 6.50 9.78 -35.93
CA LEU A 249 5.22 10.45 -36.11
C LEU A 249 5.11 11.14 -37.49
N ASP A 250 6.21 11.68 -38.04
CA ASP A 250 6.26 12.29 -39.37
C ASP A 250 5.97 11.29 -40.51
N GLU A 251 6.26 10.01 -40.28
CA GLU A 251 5.96 8.94 -41.24
C GLU A 251 4.47 8.56 -41.33
N LEU A 252 3.63 9.12 -40.46
CA LEU A 252 2.18 8.90 -40.46
C LEU A 252 1.43 9.96 -41.27
N PRO A 253 0.29 9.60 -41.90
CA PRO A 253 -0.59 10.60 -42.48
C PRO A 253 -1.00 11.65 -41.44
N PRO A 254 -1.17 12.94 -41.83
CA PRO A 254 -1.41 14.05 -40.88
C PRO A 254 -2.52 13.78 -39.87
N ARG A 255 -3.61 13.15 -40.32
CA ARG A 255 -4.75 12.78 -39.46
C ARG A 255 -4.42 11.70 -38.43
N SER A 256 -3.59 10.73 -38.79
CA SER A 256 -3.14 9.66 -37.89
C SER A 256 -2.16 10.19 -36.84
N ARG A 257 -1.22 11.05 -37.27
CA ARG A 257 -0.27 11.75 -36.40
C ARG A 257 -1.01 12.56 -35.33
N MET A 258 -1.93 13.43 -35.75
CA MET A 258 -2.73 14.26 -34.85
C MET A 258 -3.52 13.44 -33.82
N ILE A 259 -4.09 12.30 -34.21
CA ILE A 259 -4.81 11.41 -33.27
C ILE A 259 -3.85 10.86 -32.20
N LEU A 260 -2.65 10.42 -32.58
CA LEU A 260 -1.66 9.91 -31.61
C LEU A 260 -1.09 11.01 -30.72
N GLU A 261 -0.86 12.22 -31.27
CA GLU A 261 -0.39 13.37 -30.51
C GLU A 261 -1.40 13.78 -29.43
N ARG A 262 -2.67 13.99 -29.81
CA ARG A 262 -3.76 14.34 -28.87
C ARG A 262 -4.00 13.25 -27.82
N ARG A 263 -3.92 11.98 -28.22
CA ARG A 263 -4.12 10.85 -27.29
C ARG A 263 -3.07 10.79 -26.19
N ASN A 264 -1.83 11.14 -26.53
CA ASN A 264 -0.67 11.04 -25.63
C ASN A 264 -0.27 12.39 -25.01
N GLY A 265 -0.91 13.50 -25.40
CA GLY A 265 -0.62 14.85 -24.89
C GLY A 265 0.62 15.50 -25.52
N ILE A 266 1.10 15.00 -26.67
CA ILE A 266 2.26 15.55 -27.37
C ILE A 266 1.87 16.89 -28.00
N GLY A 267 2.58 17.97 -27.63
CA GLY A 267 2.41 19.32 -28.18
C GLY A 267 1.25 20.16 -27.60
N GLN A 268 0.28 19.55 -26.94
CA GLN A 268 -0.89 20.23 -26.33
C GLN A 268 -0.94 20.12 -24.79
N GLY A 269 -0.09 19.28 -24.17
CA GLY A 269 0.04 19.13 -22.72
C GLY A 269 -0.90 18.09 -22.10
N ASP A 270 -2.17 18.07 -22.49
CA ASP A 270 -3.17 17.15 -21.91
C ASP A 270 -3.51 15.97 -22.82
N CYS A 271 -3.72 14.80 -22.21
CA CYS A 271 -4.17 13.60 -22.92
C CYS A 271 -5.69 13.63 -23.12
N GLU A 272 -6.12 13.40 -24.34
CA GLU A 272 -7.54 13.32 -24.66
C GLU A 272 -8.06 11.89 -24.77
N THR A 273 -9.33 11.69 -24.49
CA THR A 273 -10.04 10.43 -24.68
C THR A 273 -10.39 10.21 -26.16
N LEU A 274 -10.60 8.95 -26.55
CA LEU A 274 -11.07 8.59 -27.90
C LEU A 274 -12.43 9.22 -28.24
N GLU A 275 -13.24 9.53 -27.22
CA GLU A 275 -14.56 10.15 -27.36
C GLU A 275 -14.46 11.65 -27.66
N GLU A 276 -13.56 12.36 -26.96
CA GLU A 276 -13.26 13.78 -27.21
C GLU A 276 -12.65 13.97 -28.61
N ILE A 277 -11.62 13.18 -28.94
CA ILE A 277 -11.01 13.20 -30.27
C ILE A 277 -12.04 12.87 -31.36
N GLY A 278 -12.94 11.91 -31.10
CA GLY A 278 -14.00 11.51 -32.03
C GLY A 278 -15.02 12.62 -32.28
N ARG A 279 -15.44 13.31 -31.21
CA ARG A 279 -16.35 14.47 -31.27
C ARG A 279 -15.77 15.56 -32.17
N ASP A 280 -14.51 15.92 -31.95
CA ASP A 280 -13.84 17.00 -32.68
C ASP A 280 -13.57 16.65 -34.14
N LEU A 281 -13.28 15.37 -34.40
CA LEU A 281 -13.07 14.86 -35.76
C LEU A 281 -14.36 14.47 -36.48
N THR A 282 -15.53 14.65 -35.85
CA THR A 282 -16.85 14.21 -36.35
C THR A 282 -16.88 12.74 -36.79
N VAL A 283 -16.22 11.88 -36.01
CA VAL A 283 -16.16 10.43 -36.23
C VAL A 283 -16.51 9.67 -34.95
N THR A 284 -16.94 8.41 -35.08
CA THR A 284 -17.23 7.59 -33.91
C THR A 284 -15.95 7.27 -33.13
N ARG A 285 -16.09 7.08 -31.81
CA ARG A 285 -15.02 6.58 -30.94
C ARG A 285 -14.32 5.34 -31.53
N GLU A 286 -15.11 4.38 -32.02
CA GLU A 286 -14.59 3.16 -32.62
C GLU A 286 -13.75 3.44 -33.88
N ARG A 287 -14.12 4.46 -34.66
CA ARG A 287 -13.32 4.87 -35.82
C ARG A 287 -11.97 5.46 -35.40
N VAL A 288 -11.92 6.26 -34.34
CA VAL A 288 -10.66 6.79 -33.78
C VAL A 288 -9.78 5.64 -33.29
N ARG A 289 -10.34 4.70 -32.51
CA ARG A 289 -9.65 3.50 -32.02
C ARG A 289 -9.01 2.68 -33.14
N GLN A 290 -9.75 2.50 -34.24
CA GLN A 290 -9.23 1.79 -35.43
C GLN A 290 -8.05 2.53 -36.08
N ILE A 291 -8.12 3.86 -36.16
CA ILE A 291 -7.04 4.67 -36.73
C ILE A 291 -5.81 4.62 -35.83
N GLU A 292 -5.98 4.76 -34.51
CA GLU A 292 -4.93 4.63 -33.50
C GLU A 292 -4.24 3.26 -33.61
N SER A 293 -4.99 2.16 -33.52
CA SER A 293 -4.46 0.79 -33.60
C SER A 293 -3.70 0.53 -34.91
N LYS A 294 -4.23 1.04 -36.05
CA LYS A 294 -3.56 0.93 -37.35
C LYS A 294 -2.27 1.75 -37.40
N SER A 295 -2.25 2.91 -36.76
CA SER A 295 -1.10 3.80 -36.71
C SER A 295 0.01 3.23 -35.84
N LEU A 296 -0.31 2.75 -34.63
CA LEU A 296 0.65 2.04 -33.75
C LEU A 296 1.27 0.82 -34.44
N ARG A 297 0.46 0.01 -35.14
CA ARG A 297 0.98 -1.13 -35.92
C ARG A 297 1.95 -0.69 -37.02
N ARG A 298 1.66 0.43 -37.70
CA ARG A 298 2.54 0.99 -38.73
C ARG A 298 3.86 1.46 -38.10
N LEU A 299 3.81 2.15 -36.96
CA LEU A 299 4.99 2.59 -36.23
C LEU A 299 5.85 1.41 -35.75
N LYS A 300 5.25 0.37 -35.14
CA LYS A 300 5.96 -0.85 -34.70
C LYS A 300 6.73 -1.52 -35.85
N MET A 301 6.17 -1.56 -37.06
CA MET A 301 6.89 -2.12 -38.21
C MET A 301 8.10 -1.26 -38.61
N ARG A 302 8.02 0.07 -38.41
CA ARG A 302 9.14 0.98 -38.68
C ARG A 302 10.24 0.88 -37.63
N THR A 303 9.93 0.50 -36.38
CA THR A 303 10.96 0.31 -35.35
C THR A 303 11.93 -0.85 -35.66
N ARG A 304 11.60 -1.75 -36.59
CA ARG A 304 12.55 -2.76 -37.11
C ARG A 304 13.74 -2.15 -37.85
N ARG A 305 13.53 -1.02 -38.54
CA ARG A 305 14.59 -0.32 -39.30
C ARG A 305 15.26 0.75 -38.45
N ALA A 306 14.50 1.36 -37.54
CA ALA A 306 14.97 2.38 -36.60
C ALA A 306 14.59 1.96 -35.18
N PRO A 307 15.40 1.12 -34.51
CA PRO A 307 15.09 0.65 -33.16
C PRO A 307 14.92 1.82 -32.20
N ILE A 308 13.85 1.79 -31.40
CA ILE A 308 13.60 2.77 -30.33
C ILE A 308 13.70 2.15 -28.94
N ARG A 309 13.84 0.82 -28.86
CA ARG A 309 13.83 0.09 -27.59
C ARG A 309 14.97 0.51 -26.67
N GLU A 310 16.19 0.62 -27.18
CA GLU A 310 17.35 1.06 -26.38
C GLU A 310 17.21 2.51 -25.92
N LEU A 311 16.76 3.40 -26.81
CA LEU A 311 16.47 4.79 -26.47
C LEU A 311 15.36 4.91 -25.42
N LEU A 312 14.34 4.05 -25.50
CA LEU A 312 13.25 3.96 -24.53
C LEU A 312 13.77 3.51 -23.16
N LEU A 313 14.61 2.47 -23.11
CA LEU A 313 15.19 1.97 -21.87
C LEU A 313 16.13 3.01 -21.24
N SER A 314 17.01 3.64 -22.03
CA SER A 314 17.88 4.73 -21.56
C SER A 314 17.04 5.88 -21.03
N ALA A 315 16.12 6.43 -21.85
CA ALA A 315 15.32 7.58 -21.44
C ALA A 315 14.44 7.30 -20.21
N ALA A 316 13.97 6.06 -20.02
CA ALA A 316 13.21 5.69 -18.83
C ALA A 316 14.10 5.51 -17.59
N GLY A 317 15.29 4.94 -17.74
CA GLY A 317 16.26 4.83 -16.64
C GLY A 317 16.81 6.20 -16.23
N ASP A 318 17.20 7.03 -17.20
CA ASP A 318 17.71 8.39 -17.00
C ASP A 318 16.65 9.32 -16.39
N ASN A 319 15.36 9.04 -16.63
CA ASN A 319 14.23 9.80 -16.10
C ASN A 319 13.56 9.12 -14.90
N TRP A 320 14.32 8.36 -14.11
CA TRP A 320 13.79 7.74 -12.89
C TRP A 320 13.19 8.78 -11.94
N ASP A 321 13.82 9.93 -11.76
CA ASP A 321 13.31 11.02 -10.92
C ASP A 321 11.91 11.47 -11.34
N GLY A 322 11.66 11.56 -12.65
CA GLY A 322 10.35 11.89 -13.20
C GLY A 322 9.32 10.76 -13.13
N LEU A 323 9.74 9.52 -12.83
CA LEU A 323 8.87 8.36 -12.60
C LEU A 323 8.58 8.15 -11.11
N ALA A 324 9.56 8.37 -10.24
CA ALA A 324 9.49 8.13 -8.80
C ALA A 324 9.39 9.41 -7.94
N ASP A 325 9.19 10.58 -8.56
CA ASP A 325 9.20 11.90 -7.88
C ASP A 325 10.49 12.14 -7.06
N GLY A 326 11.63 11.72 -7.59
CA GLY A 326 12.94 11.80 -6.95
C GLY A 326 13.17 10.78 -5.83
N GLY A 327 12.27 9.80 -5.64
CA GLY A 327 12.40 8.73 -4.67
C GLY A 327 13.36 7.62 -5.12
N ALA A 328 14.02 6.96 -4.17
CA ALA A 328 14.86 5.79 -4.43
C ALA A 328 14.06 4.53 -4.84
N ARG A 329 12.72 4.59 -4.80
CA ARG A 329 11.84 3.45 -5.07
C ARG A 329 10.50 3.89 -5.65
N LEU A 330 9.80 2.94 -6.27
CA LEU A 330 8.44 3.12 -6.79
C LEU A 330 7.56 1.94 -6.42
N LEU A 331 6.46 2.17 -5.72
CA LEU A 331 5.52 1.11 -5.33
C LEU A 331 4.53 0.80 -6.46
N ARG A 332 4.07 -0.45 -6.50
CA ARG A 332 3.05 -0.88 -7.46
C ARG A 332 1.72 -0.14 -7.29
N THR A 333 1.39 0.25 -6.07
CA THR A 333 0.19 1.05 -5.74
C THR A 333 0.25 2.48 -6.29
N GLU A 334 1.45 3.00 -6.59
CA GLU A 334 1.68 4.36 -7.10
C GLU A 334 1.57 4.43 -8.64
N LEU A 335 1.61 3.29 -9.34
CA LEU A 335 1.56 3.21 -10.81
C LEU A 335 0.39 3.97 -11.46
N PRO A 336 -0.85 3.96 -10.93
CA PRO A 336 -1.94 4.73 -11.53
C PRO A 336 -1.67 6.23 -11.54
N ALA A 337 -0.99 6.76 -10.52
CA ALA A 337 -0.62 8.18 -10.45
C ALA A 337 0.53 8.48 -11.42
N VAL A 338 1.56 7.64 -11.43
CA VAL A 338 2.71 7.74 -12.36
C VAL A 338 2.24 7.75 -13.81
N ARG A 339 1.30 6.86 -14.16
CA ARG A 339 0.74 6.78 -15.51
C ARG A 339 0.07 8.07 -15.98
N ARG A 340 -0.49 8.88 -15.07
CA ARG A 340 -1.12 10.16 -15.44
C ARG A 340 -0.08 11.20 -15.81
N ARG A 341 1.02 11.26 -15.07
CA ARG A 341 2.13 12.23 -15.25
C ARG A 341 3.24 11.77 -16.20
N LEU A 342 3.20 10.52 -16.67
CA LEU A 342 4.21 9.95 -17.56
C LEU A 342 4.42 10.82 -18.80
N ASP A 343 5.68 11.10 -19.13
CA ASP A 343 6.09 11.87 -20.30
C ASP A 343 5.35 11.37 -21.58
N PRO A 344 4.77 12.29 -22.39
CA PRO A 344 4.04 11.95 -23.61
C PRO A 344 4.81 11.08 -24.60
N TYR A 345 6.13 11.29 -24.74
CA TYR A 345 6.97 10.54 -25.68
C TYR A 345 7.31 9.17 -25.13
N LEU A 346 7.61 9.04 -23.82
CA LEU A 346 7.77 7.74 -23.16
C LEU A 346 6.50 6.88 -23.28
N ARG A 347 5.33 7.50 -23.08
CA ARG A 347 4.02 6.84 -23.19
C ARG A 347 3.76 6.31 -24.59
N LEU A 348 3.92 7.15 -25.61
CA LEU A 348 3.75 6.73 -26.99
C LEU A 348 4.79 5.67 -27.40
N ALA A 349 6.04 5.79 -26.94
CA ALA A 349 7.08 4.79 -27.22
C ALA A 349 6.74 3.42 -26.61
N CYS A 350 6.17 3.39 -25.39
CA CYS A 350 5.65 2.17 -24.78
C CYS A 350 4.53 1.54 -25.64
N ASP A 351 3.56 2.36 -26.08
CA ASP A 351 2.46 1.90 -26.93
C ASP A 351 2.95 1.39 -28.30
N ILE A 352 3.96 2.03 -28.89
CA ILE A 352 4.60 1.59 -30.12
C ILE A 352 5.30 0.25 -29.89
N GLU A 353 6.07 0.10 -28.82
CA GLU A 353 6.82 -1.12 -28.53
C GLU A 353 5.94 -2.26 -27.99
N LEU A 354 4.68 -1.99 -27.67
CA LEU A 354 3.74 -2.90 -27.02
C LEU A 354 4.22 -3.33 -25.64
N LEU A 355 4.85 -2.40 -24.91
CA LEU A 355 5.40 -2.60 -23.58
C LEU A 355 4.51 -1.90 -22.55
N SER A 356 4.08 -2.62 -21.51
CA SER A 356 3.38 -2.00 -20.39
C SER A 356 4.37 -1.16 -19.56
N LEU A 357 3.87 -0.17 -18.82
CA LEU A 357 4.71 0.60 -17.89
C LEU A 357 5.42 -0.32 -16.88
N GLU A 358 4.71 -1.33 -16.38
CA GLU A 358 5.29 -2.35 -15.50
C GLU A 358 6.41 -3.15 -16.18
N GLY A 359 6.18 -3.57 -17.44
CA GLY A 359 7.18 -4.28 -18.23
C GLY A 359 8.40 -3.42 -18.56
N LEU A 360 8.22 -2.09 -18.71
CA LEU A 360 9.32 -1.14 -18.84
C LEU A 360 10.11 -1.04 -17.54
N LEU A 361 9.44 -0.85 -16.40
CA LEU A 361 10.08 -0.75 -15.08
C LEU A 361 10.89 -2.01 -14.74
N ASN A 362 10.36 -3.20 -15.03
CA ASN A 362 11.09 -4.46 -14.86
C ASN A 362 12.40 -4.56 -15.67
N LEU A 363 12.57 -3.73 -16.71
CA LEU A 363 13.76 -3.72 -17.57
C LEU A 363 14.75 -2.61 -17.23
N VAL A 364 14.30 -1.54 -16.56
CA VAL A 364 15.15 -0.37 -16.26
C VAL A 364 15.51 -0.26 -14.79
N ALA A 365 14.75 -0.90 -13.90
CA ALA A 365 14.89 -0.82 -12.46
C ALA A 365 14.95 -2.24 -11.86
N HIS A 366 15.29 -2.34 -10.57
CA HIS A 366 15.37 -3.62 -9.87
C HIS A 366 13.98 -4.04 -9.38
N PRO A 367 13.36 -5.11 -9.92
CA PRO A 367 12.03 -5.54 -9.51
C PRO A 367 12.07 -6.16 -8.10
N MET A 368 11.14 -5.72 -7.26
CA MET A 368 10.93 -6.20 -5.90
C MET A 368 9.48 -6.70 -5.74
N PRO A 369 9.14 -7.45 -4.67
CA PRO A 369 7.80 -8.00 -4.49
C PRO A 369 6.67 -6.96 -4.61
N HIS A 370 6.81 -5.80 -3.95
CA HIS A 370 5.77 -4.77 -3.88
C HIS A 370 6.05 -3.53 -4.75
N GLY A 371 7.16 -3.52 -5.49
CA GLY A 371 7.54 -2.37 -6.32
C GLY A 371 8.86 -2.53 -7.07
N TRP A 372 9.53 -1.41 -7.29
CA TRP A 372 10.83 -1.32 -7.97
C TRP A 372 11.79 -0.45 -7.17
N LEU A 373 13.02 -0.93 -7.02
CA LEU A 373 14.14 -0.14 -6.52
C LEU A 373 14.81 0.58 -7.70
N ALA A 374 15.26 1.81 -7.47
CA ALA A 374 15.91 2.64 -8.49
C ALA A 374 17.05 1.92 -9.21
N PRO A 375 17.35 2.26 -10.48
CA PRO A 375 18.39 1.59 -11.27
C PRO A 375 19.80 1.61 -10.66
N GLY A 376 20.09 2.62 -9.83
CA GLY A 376 21.37 2.76 -9.12
C GLY A 376 21.34 2.25 -7.67
N GLY A 377 20.22 1.68 -7.21
CA GLY A 377 20.10 1.14 -5.85
C GLY A 377 20.68 -0.26 -5.73
N ASP A 378 21.17 -0.60 -4.54
CA ASP A 378 21.70 -1.93 -4.24
C ASP A 378 20.56 -2.89 -3.85
N ALA A 379 20.16 -3.74 -4.79
CA ALA A 379 19.10 -4.71 -4.56
C ALA A 379 19.50 -5.85 -3.61
N GLU A 380 20.80 -6.17 -3.53
CA GLU A 380 21.32 -7.20 -2.63
C GLU A 380 21.26 -6.69 -1.19
N GLU A 381 21.72 -5.47 -0.95
CA GLU A 381 21.65 -4.80 0.35
C GLU A 381 20.20 -4.68 0.86
N VAL A 382 19.25 -4.30 0.01
CA VAL A 382 17.82 -4.23 0.39
C VAL A 382 17.26 -5.60 0.74
N MET A 383 17.69 -6.66 0.05
CA MET A 383 17.23 -8.02 0.34
C MET A 383 17.85 -8.57 1.64
N GLU A 384 19.13 -8.28 1.89
CA GLU A 384 19.78 -8.57 3.17
C GLU A 384 19.08 -7.85 4.33
N ALA A 385 18.77 -6.56 4.17
CA ALA A 385 17.99 -5.79 5.14
C ALA A 385 16.59 -6.40 5.35
N ALA A 386 15.95 -6.91 4.29
CA ALA A 386 14.66 -7.59 4.40
C ALA A 386 14.73 -8.90 5.18
N MET A 387 15.86 -9.60 5.15
CA MET A 387 16.09 -10.80 5.98
C MET A 387 16.30 -10.46 7.46
N ALA A 388 16.77 -9.24 7.76
CA ALA A 388 16.89 -8.73 9.13
C ALA A 388 15.56 -8.24 9.70
N LEU A 389 14.57 -7.93 8.86
CA LEU A 389 13.23 -7.55 9.32
C LEU A 389 12.60 -8.71 10.10
N PRO A 390 11.89 -8.42 11.20
CA PRO A 390 11.10 -9.44 11.87
C PRO A 390 10.00 -9.93 10.94
N ASP A 391 9.59 -11.17 11.12
CA ASP A 391 8.44 -11.72 10.42
C ASP A 391 7.18 -10.93 10.79
N VAL A 392 6.74 -10.07 9.87
CA VAL A 392 5.64 -9.12 10.06
C VAL A 392 4.29 -9.78 10.31
N ASP A 393 4.13 -11.07 10.01
CA ASP A 393 2.92 -11.82 10.31
C ASP A 393 2.92 -12.39 11.74
N SER A 394 4.08 -12.50 12.38
CA SER A 394 4.24 -13.05 13.74
C SER A 394 4.83 -12.06 14.75
N CYS A 395 5.23 -10.87 14.31
CA CYS A 395 5.79 -9.81 15.15
C CYS A 395 4.70 -8.85 15.65
N PRO A 396 4.72 -8.45 16.94
CA PRO A 396 3.79 -7.44 17.43
C PRO A 396 4.10 -6.07 16.82
N LEU A 397 3.16 -5.52 16.06
CA LEU A 397 3.25 -4.18 15.48
C LEU A 397 2.53 -3.16 16.38
N PRO A 398 3.04 -1.91 16.50
CA PRO A 398 4.29 -1.40 15.96
C PRO A 398 5.54 -2.01 16.61
N TYR A 399 6.64 -2.13 15.87
CA TYR A 399 7.88 -2.72 16.35
C TYR A 399 9.09 -1.78 16.16
N PRO A 400 9.93 -1.52 17.19
CA PRO A 400 11.06 -0.60 17.04
C PRO A 400 12.12 -1.13 16.08
N VAL A 401 12.56 -0.30 15.14
CA VAL A 401 13.56 -0.67 14.12
C VAL A 401 14.91 -0.99 14.75
N GLY A 402 15.33 -0.20 15.75
CA GLY A 402 16.59 -0.41 16.47
C GLY A 402 16.68 -1.77 17.17
N ALA A 403 15.57 -2.48 17.37
CA ALA A 403 15.55 -3.82 17.98
C ALA A 403 16.11 -4.91 17.05
N PHE A 404 16.14 -4.68 15.74
CA PHE A 404 16.55 -5.67 14.73
C PHE A 404 17.49 -5.11 13.64
N ALA A 405 17.63 -3.78 13.54
CA ALA A 405 18.47 -3.13 12.54
C ALA A 405 19.95 -3.53 12.60
N GLY A 406 20.49 -3.73 13.81
CA GLY A 406 21.92 -4.05 13.98
C GLY A 406 22.82 -2.97 13.36
N ASP A 407 23.75 -3.40 12.49
CA ASP A 407 24.65 -2.52 11.73
C ASP A 407 24.13 -2.22 10.30
N VAL A 408 22.88 -2.59 9.98
CA VAL A 408 22.28 -2.36 8.65
C VAL A 408 21.89 -0.89 8.50
N ASP A 409 22.11 -0.32 7.31
CA ASP A 409 21.77 1.07 7.01
C ASP A 409 20.26 1.35 7.10
N ASP A 410 19.88 2.46 7.74
CA ASP A 410 18.49 2.85 7.95
C ASP A 410 17.73 3.03 6.63
N ALA A 411 18.39 3.52 5.57
CA ALA A 411 17.75 3.69 4.28
C ALA A 411 17.49 2.33 3.60
N ALA A 412 18.40 1.36 3.74
CA ALA A 412 18.18 -0.01 3.28
C ALA A 412 17.01 -0.67 4.02
N ILE A 413 16.88 -0.48 5.33
CA ILE A 413 15.75 -0.99 6.12
C ILE A 413 14.43 -0.35 5.70
N GLN A 414 14.40 0.97 5.47
CA GLN A 414 13.21 1.65 4.94
C GLN A 414 12.77 1.06 3.60
N LEU A 415 13.71 0.86 2.69
CA LEU A 415 13.45 0.28 1.37
C LEU A 415 12.96 -1.17 1.49
N ALA A 416 13.57 -1.96 2.37
CA ALA A 416 13.16 -3.34 2.63
C ALA A 416 11.73 -3.43 3.18
N ALA A 417 11.39 -2.57 4.16
CA ALA A 417 10.06 -2.53 4.75
C ALA A 417 8.98 -2.25 3.69
N GLU A 418 9.23 -1.30 2.79
CA GLU A 418 8.25 -0.86 1.79
C GLU A 418 8.20 -1.76 0.56
N LEU A 419 9.36 -2.20 0.03
CA LEU A 419 9.44 -2.96 -1.22
C LEU A 419 9.29 -4.48 -1.04
N VAL A 420 9.60 -5.01 0.14
CA VAL A 420 9.60 -6.45 0.42
C VAL A 420 8.53 -6.82 1.46
N ALA A 421 8.45 -6.11 2.59
CA ALA A 421 7.52 -6.47 3.67
C ALA A 421 6.10 -5.84 3.55
N ASP A 422 5.89 -4.93 2.59
CA ASP A 422 4.64 -4.15 2.42
C ASP A 422 4.21 -3.46 3.73
N ARG A 423 5.19 -2.84 4.40
CA ARG A 423 5.01 -2.06 5.63
C ARG A 423 5.66 -0.69 5.48
N THR A 424 5.39 0.19 6.45
CA THR A 424 6.02 1.51 6.50
C THR A 424 6.77 1.66 7.80
N ILE A 425 7.84 2.44 7.81
CA ILE A 425 8.51 2.85 9.04
C ILE A 425 8.14 4.29 9.35
N ARG A 426 7.77 4.56 10.61
CA ARG A 426 7.50 5.92 11.11
C ARG A 426 8.07 6.07 12.51
N HIS A 427 8.73 7.20 12.77
CA HIS A 427 9.37 7.52 14.05
C HIS A 427 10.32 6.41 14.53
N GLY A 428 10.97 5.69 13.62
CA GLY A 428 11.84 4.55 13.95
C GLY A 428 11.11 3.26 14.34
N TYR A 429 9.83 3.11 13.98
CA TYR A 429 9.05 1.89 14.21
C TYR A 429 8.53 1.34 12.89
N LEU A 430 8.63 0.03 12.72
CA LEU A 430 7.89 -0.72 11.71
C LEU A 430 6.41 -0.69 12.07
N MET A 431 5.60 -0.14 11.18
CA MET A 431 4.19 0.16 11.38
C MET A 431 3.27 -0.82 10.65
N PRO A 432 2.04 -1.02 11.12
CA PRO A 432 0.98 -1.63 10.32
C PRO A 432 0.65 -0.78 9.07
N GLY A 433 -0.09 -1.35 8.12
CA GLY A 433 -0.34 -0.75 6.81
C GLY A 433 -1.05 0.62 6.84
N ARG A 434 -1.85 0.91 7.89
CA ARG A 434 -2.43 2.23 8.14
C ARG A 434 -1.97 2.74 9.50
N VAL A 435 -1.68 4.03 9.56
CA VAL A 435 -1.22 4.67 10.80
C VAL A 435 -2.13 5.85 11.11
N GLY A 436 -3.07 5.62 12.03
CA GLY A 436 -3.88 6.65 12.64
C GLY A 436 -3.14 7.47 13.71
N THR A 437 -3.84 8.44 14.28
CA THR A 437 -3.33 9.31 15.35
C THR A 437 -2.97 8.53 16.62
N ARG A 438 -3.75 7.50 16.97
CA ARG A 438 -3.51 6.67 18.16
C ARG A 438 -2.22 5.85 18.07
N LEU A 439 -1.95 5.22 16.92
CA LEU A 439 -0.69 4.50 16.70
C LEU A 439 0.51 5.45 16.68
N ALA A 440 0.36 6.62 16.05
CA ALA A 440 1.40 7.65 16.09
C ALA A 440 1.69 8.15 17.51
N ARG A 441 0.65 8.25 18.36
CA ARG A 441 0.78 8.60 19.78
C ARG A 441 1.46 7.49 20.58
N MET A 442 1.07 6.24 20.35
CA MET A 442 1.67 5.06 20.98
C MET A 442 3.20 5.03 20.79
N VAL A 443 3.67 5.10 19.53
CA VAL A 443 5.12 5.02 19.25
C VAL A 443 5.92 6.21 19.77
N ARG A 444 5.31 7.40 19.84
CA ARG A 444 5.92 8.59 20.44
C ARG A 444 6.04 8.47 21.96
N LEU A 445 4.97 8.06 22.65
CA LEU A 445 5.00 7.80 24.09
C LEU A 445 6.04 6.72 24.44
N HIS A 446 6.13 5.67 23.61
CA HIS A 446 7.13 4.62 23.76
C HIS A 446 8.55 5.17 23.63
N ALA A 447 8.85 5.89 22.55
CA ALA A 447 10.18 6.45 22.32
C ALA A 447 10.59 7.43 23.43
N MET A 448 9.67 8.26 23.94
CA MET A 448 9.93 9.11 25.10
C MET A 448 10.27 8.29 26.37
N LEU A 449 9.52 7.22 26.66
CA LEU A 449 9.82 6.36 27.80
C LEU A 449 11.15 5.62 27.65
N ALA A 450 11.46 5.16 26.43
CA ALA A 450 12.72 4.48 26.12
C ALA A 450 13.92 5.43 26.27
N GLU A 451 13.81 6.66 25.79
CA GLU A 451 14.83 7.71 25.96
C GLU A 451 15.05 8.08 27.43
N ALA A 452 13.98 8.13 28.23
CA ALA A 452 14.11 8.37 29.67
C ALA A 452 14.90 7.28 30.40
N GLY A 453 14.83 6.02 29.91
CA GLY A 453 15.55 4.87 30.45
C GLY A 453 15.17 4.48 31.89
N GLN A 454 14.19 5.15 32.48
CA GLN A 454 13.73 4.97 33.85
C GLN A 454 12.20 5.07 33.92
N PRO A 455 11.56 4.48 34.94
CA PRO A 455 10.12 4.60 35.10
C PRO A 455 9.65 6.05 35.23
N MET A 456 8.56 6.39 34.54
CA MET A 456 7.95 7.72 34.59
C MET A 456 6.47 7.62 34.94
N GLU A 457 6.02 8.50 35.85
CA GLU A 457 4.59 8.68 36.10
C GLU A 457 3.89 9.18 34.84
N ILE A 458 2.74 8.58 34.52
CA ILE A 458 2.00 8.88 33.30
C ILE A 458 1.57 10.36 33.19
N ALA A 459 1.22 11.01 34.30
CA ALA A 459 0.84 12.43 34.28
C ALA A 459 2.01 13.32 33.84
N ARG A 460 3.23 12.99 34.29
CA ARG A 460 4.46 13.65 33.86
C ARG A 460 4.77 13.38 32.39
N LEU A 461 4.65 12.11 31.97
CA LEU A 461 4.87 11.70 30.59
C LEU A 461 3.93 12.46 29.62
N VAL A 462 2.63 12.50 29.93
CA VAL A 462 1.63 13.20 29.10
C VAL A 462 1.85 14.71 29.10
N GLY A 463 2.24 15.30 30.23
CA GLY A 463 2.61 16.72 30.29
C GLY A 463 3.73 17.07 29.31
N GLN A 464 4.77 16.23 29.24
CA GLN A 464 5.88 16.41 28.29
C GLN A 464 5.47 16.08 26.85
N TYR A 465 4.63 15.06 26.66
CA TYR A 465 4.12 14.69 25.34
C TYR A 465 3.39 15.87 24.69
N ARG A 466 2.47 16.52 25.42
CA ARG A 466 1.74 17.70 24.94
C ARG A 466 2.65 18.89 24.66
N PHE A 467 3.76 19.01 25.38
CA PHE A 467 4.74 20.06 25.13
C PHE A 467 5.46 19.85 23.80
N LEU A 468 5.83 18.61 23.47
CA LEU A 468 6.48 18.26 22.19
C LEU A 468 5.50 18.21 21.02
N PHE A 469 4.24 17.83 21.27
CA PHE A 469 3.20 17.65 20.26
C PHE A 469 1.95 18.47 20.62
N PRO A 470 2.01 19.82 20.51
CA PRO A 470 0.91 20.69 20.91
C PRO A 470 -0.37 20.50 20.10
N ASP A 471 -0.27 19.95 18.89
CA ASP A 471 -1.41 19.66 18.01
C ASP A 471 -2.15 18.36 18.40
N ASP A 472 -1.59 17.53 19.30
CA ASP A 472 -2.22 16.32 19.80
C ASP A 472 -2.64 16.47 21.27
N LEU A 473 -3.95 16.63 21.50
CA LEU A 473 -4.56 16.81 22.82
C LEU A 473 -4.67 15.48 23.62
N CYS A 474 -3.59 14.70 23.67
CA CYS A 474 -3.51 13.42 24.38
C CYS A 474 -3.83 13.59 25.87
N SER A 475 -4.89 12.97 26.40
CA SER A 475 -5.15 12.89 27.84
C SER A 475 -4.36 11.76 28.52
N VAL A 476 -4.29 11.78 29.86
CA VAL A 476 -3.75 10.63 30.63
C VAL A 476 -4.48 9.35 30.25
N ARG A 477 -5.80 9.41 30.16
CA ARG A 477 -6.61 8.26 29.76
C ARG A 477 -6.31 7.77 28.35
N ASP A 478 -6.10 8.69 27.40
CA ASP A 478 -5.71 8.32 26.04
C ASP A 478 -4.35 7.62 26.00
N ALA A 479 -3.38 8.11 26.78
CA ALA A 479 -2.07 7.49 26.91
C ALA A 479 -2.16 6.10 27.54
N GLU A 480 -2.93 5.92 28.62
CA GLU A 480 -3.15 4.60 29.22
C GLU A 480 -3.74 3.62 28.23
N ILE A 481 -4.77 4.01 27.46
CA ILE A 481 -5.42 3.12 26.50
C ILE A 481 -4.41 2.60 25.46
N VAL A 482 -3.60 3.48 24.88
CA VAL A 482 -2.64 3.05 23.85
C VAL A 482 -1.44 2.30 24.44
N MET A 483 -1.00 2.63 25.66
CA MET A 483 0.13 1.95 26.29
C MET A 483 -0.26 0.56 26.83
N ASP A 484 -1.45 0.43 27.44
CA ASP A 484 -1.97 -0.84 27.95
C ASP A 484 -2.24 -1.84 26.82
N ALA A 485 -2.63 -1.34 25.64
CA ALA A 485 -2.84 -2.18 24.45
C ALA A 485 -1.56 -2.78 23.88
N ALA A 486 -0.38 -2.24 24.18
CA ALA A 486 0.90 -2.69 23.60
C ALA A 486 1.86 -3.23 24.68
N PRO A 487 1.59 -4.42 25.25
CA PRO A 487 2.41 -5.01 26.32
C PRO A 487 3.83 -5.41 25.87
N HIS A 488 4.09 -5.44 24.55
CA HIS A 488 5.43 -5.63 23.98
C HIS A 488 6.29 -4.36 24.00
N LEU A 489 5.66 -3.19 24.19
CA LEU A 489 6.29 -1.87 24.25
C LEU A 489 6.26 -1.28 25.66
N PHE A 490 5.24 -1.57 26.47
CA PHE A 490 5.03 -0.89 27.74
C PHE A 490 4.89 -1.85 28.91
N LEU A 491 5.52 -1.50 30.01
CA LEU A 491 5.33 -2.16 31.30
C LEU A 491 4.93 -1.14 32.36
N GLU A 492 3.76 -1.33 32.94
CA GLU A 492 3.35 -0.58 34.12
C GLU A 492 4.03 -1.14 35.37
N LEU A 493 4.54 -0.24 36.22
CA LEU A 493 5.07 -0.55 37.55
C LEU A 493 4.05 -0.14 38.64
N CYS A 494 4.50 0.52 39.71
CA CYS A 494 3.64 0.98 40.79
C CYS A 494 3.23 2.45 40.58
N ASP A 495 2.09 2.83 41.15
CA ASP A 495 1.60 4.21 41.22
C ASP A 495 1.56 4.93 39.86
N ALA A 496 1.02 4.26 38.84
CA ALA A 496 0.91 4.77 37.47
C ALA A 496 2.25 5.16 36.81
N ALA A 497 3.37 4.61 37.31
CA ALA A 497 4.65 4.70 36.63
C ALA A 497 4.74 3.65 35.52
N TRP A 498 5.22 4.05 34.36
CA TRP A 498 5.41 3.20 33.19
C TRP A 498 6.87 3.20 32.78
N VAL A 499 7.32 2.09 32.21
CA VAL A 499 8.65 1.95 31.61
C VAL A 499 8.50 1.33 30.22
N ALA A 500 9.37 1.74 29.30
CA ALA A 500 9.47 1.11 28.00
C ALA A 500 10.06 -0.30 28.11
N ILE A 501 9.56 -1.19 27.26
CA ILE A 501 10.16 -2.47 26.91
C ILE A 501 10.77 -2.28 25.52
N ASN A 502 11.99 -2.78 25.30
CA ASN A 502 12.72 -2.60 24.04
C ASN A 502 13.38 -1.22 23.87
N LEU A 503 14.12 -1.07 22.77
CA LEU A 503 14.74 0.20 22.38
C LEU A 503 13.69 1.15 21.80
N GLY A 504 13.91 2.45 21.97
CA GLY A 504 13.11 3.48 21.30
C GLY A 504 13.38 3.50 19.80
N GLY A 505 12.47 4.11 19.05
CA GLY A 505 12.69 4.49 17.65
C GLY A 505 13.45 5.82 17.57
N GLU A 506 12.74 6.88 17.21
CA GLU A 506 13.30 8.24 17.08
C GLU A 506 13.57 8.90 18.45
N GLU A 507 14.72 9.59 18.56
CA GLU A 507 15.09 10.38 19.74
C GLU A 507 14.41 11.75 19.70
N PHE A 508 13.78 12.18 20.80
CA PHE A 508 13.10 13.47 20.89
C PHE A 508 13.90 14.54 21.65
N GLY A 509 15.08 14.17 22.15
CA GLY A 509 15.96 15.04 22.92
C GLY A 509 15.61 15.03 24.42
N PRO A 510 16.48 15.64 25.25
CA PRO A 510 16.43 15.46 26.70
C PRO A 510 15.07 15.88 27.28
N ILE A 511 14.41 14.90 27.85
CA ILE A 511 13.12 15.04 28.52
C ILE A 511 13.29 15.91 29.77
N HIS A 512 12.88 17.18 29.69
CA HIS A 512 12.99 18.12 30.82
C HIS A 512 11.92 17.88 31.88
N ALA A 513 12.28 18.05 33.16
CA ALA A 513 11.33 18.06 34.25
C ALA A 513 10.48 19.35 34.21
N SER A 514 9.35 19.32 33.49
CA SER A 514 8.32 20.35 33.58
C SER A 514 7.27 19.95 34.61
N SER A 515 6.73 20.91 35.35
CA SER A 515 5.52 20.67 36.15
C SER A 515 4.37 20.24 35.24
N PRO A 516 3.51 19.31 35.68
CA PRO A 516 2.34 18.91 34.92
C PRO A 516 1.49 20.14 34.60
N ALA A 517 1.02 20.23 33.35
CA ALA A 517 0.07 21.27 32.96
C ALA A 517 -1.20 21.14 33.82
N PRO A 518 -1.83 22.26 34.22
CA PRO A 518 -3.06 22.20 34.98
C PRO A 518 -4.11 21.40 34.20
N PRO A 519 -4.91 20.56 34.89
CA PRO A 519 -5.97 19.81 34.24
C PRO A 519 -6.99 20.77 33.60
N PRO A 520 -7.62 20.39 32.48
CA PRO A 520 -8.67 21.20 31.87
C PRO A 520 -9.86 21.36 32.85
N ASP A 521 -10.58 22.48 32.76
CA ASP A 521 -11.76 22.72 33.57
C ASP A 521 -12.82 21.63 33.31
N GLU A 522 -13.30 20.99 34.38
CA GLU A 522 -14.32 19.95 34.29
C GLU A 522 -15.71 20.54 34.00
N GLU A 523 -16.44 19.93 33.08
CA GLU A 523 -17.83 20.31 32.79
C GLU A 523 -18.74 20.00 33.98
N GLY A 524 -19.64 20.95 34.31
CA GLY A 524 -20.60 20.77 35.38
C GLY A 524 -21.53 19.58 35.14
N GLY A 525 -21.73 18.73 36.16
CA GLY A 525 -22.60 17.56 36.11
C GLY A 525 -21.90 16.22 35.84
N THR A 526 -20.56 16.20 35.73
CA THR A 526 -19.77 14.95 35.73
C THR A 526 -19.49 14.46 37.15
N ILE A 527 -19.16 13.17 37.28
CA ILE A 527 -18.73 12.57 38.56
C ILE A 527 -17.40 13.20 39.01
N ALA A 528 -16.47 13.43 38.08
CA ALA A 528 -15.18 14.05 38.36
C ALA A 528 -15.36 15.47 38.92
N PHE A 529 -16.23 16.29 38.31
CA PHE A 529 -16.56 17.61 38.81
C PHE A 529 -17.13 17.56 40.25
N ALA A 530 -18.08 16.67 40.50
CA ALA A 530 -18.71 16.52 41.82
C ALA A 530 -17.71 16.12 42.92
N LEU A 531 -16.83 15.17 42.61
CA LEU A 531 -15.75 14.75 43.52
C LEU A 531 -14.73 15.86 43.75
N GLN A 532 -14.38 16.61 42.70
CA GLN A 532 -13.46 17.75 42.82
C GLN A 532 -14.03 18.84 43.72
N GLN A 533 -15.32 19.20 43.58
CA GLN A 533 -16.00 20.15 44.47
C GLN A 533 -16.02 19.66 45.91
N THR A 534 -16.39 18.40 46.12
CA THR A 534 -16.44 17.78 47.45
C THR A 534 -15.07 17.82 48.15
N LEU A 535 -14.01 17.44 47.43
CA LEU A 535 -12.65 17.50 47.98
C LEU A 535 -12.20 18.94 48.20
N THR A 536 -12.58 19.88 47.33
CA THR A 536 -12.29 21.32 47.52
C THR A 536 -12.87 21.83 48.83
N ASP A 537 -14.12 21.47 49.13
CA ASP A 537 -14.82 21.93 50.33
C ASP A 537 -14.33 21.25 51.62
N ARG A 538 -13.98 19.96 51.56
CA ARG A 538 -13.71 19.13 52.75
C ARG A 538 -12.23 18.88 53.01
N GLY A 539 -11.38 19.01 52.00
CA GLY A 539 -10.00 18.54 52.04
C GLY A 539 -9.87 17.04 51.74
N PRO A 540 -8.69 16.44 52.01
CA PRO A 540 -8.47 15.02 51.74
C PRO A 540 -9.42 14.13 52.53
N THR A 541 -10.03 13.16 51.84
CA THR A 541 -11.13 12.35 52.38
C THR A 541 -10.87 10.86 52.12
N ARG A 542 -11.33 9.99 53.03
CA ARG A 542 -11.18 8.54 52.84
C ARG A 542 -12.14 8.06 51.75
N LEU A 543 -11.72 7.04 51.00
CA LEU A 543 -12.57 6.46 49.95
C LEU A 543 -13.90 5.94 50.51
N ALA A 544 -13.87 5.28 51.67
CA ALA A 544 -15.08 4.77 52.33
C ALA A 544 -16.09 5.91 52.60
N ASP A 545 -15.61 7.03 53.17
CA ASP A 545 -16.47 8.19 53.47
C ASP A 545 -17.07 8.79 52.17
N LEU A 546 -16.31 8.85 51.07
CA LEU A 546 -16.83 9.30 49.77
C LEU A 546 -17.90 8.37 49.21
N MET A 547 -17.76 7.06 49.43
CA MET A 547 -18.71 6.06 48.93
C MET A 547 -19.97 5.98 49.79
N ASP A 548 -19.84 6.09 51.11
CA ASP A 548 -20.96 6.12 52.05
C ASP A 548 -21.86 7.34 51.80
N GLU A 549 -21.28 8.46 51.39
CA GLU A 549 -21.99 9.72 51.12
C GLU A 549 -22.31 9.96 49.63
N ALA A 550 -22.13 8.94 48.78
CA ALA A 550 -22.21 9.07 47.34
C ALA A 550 -23.55 9.61 46.83
N GLU A 551 -24.68 9.31 47.49
CA GLU A 551 -26.00 9.87 47.14
C GLU A 551 -26.05 11.39 47.27
N SER A 552 -25.26 11.97 48.17
CA SER A 552 -25.18 13.42 48.39
C SER A 552 -24.16 14.11 47.48
N ILE A 553 -23.15 13.36 47.02
CA ILE A 553 -22.05 13.88 46.21
C ILE A 553 -22.39 13.80 44.72
N LEU A 554 -22.93 12.66 44.27
CA LEU A 554 -23.04 12.34 42.86
C LEU A 554 -24.26 13.02 42.19
N PRO A 555 -24.16 13.39 40.90
CA PRO A 555 -25.31 13.81 40.10
C PRO A 555 -26.41 12.73 40.04
N GLU A 556 -27.67 13.15 39.89
CA GLU A 556 -28.81 12.22 39.82
C GLU A 556 -28.59 11.12 38.76
N GLY A 557 -28.87 9.86 39.14
CA GLY A 557 -28.75 8.69 38.27
C GLY A 557 -27.32 8.14 38.09
N ARG A 558 -26.31 8.68 38.77
CA ARG A 558 -24.95 8.13 38.77
C ARG A 558 -24.77 7.08 39.87
N SER A 559 -23.99 6.04 39.59
CA SER A 559 -23.76 4.93 40.51
C SER A 559 -22.61 5.22 41.48
N VAL A 560 -22.78 4.87 42.76
CA VAL A 560 -21.74 4.89 43.80
C VAL A 560 -20.48 4.14 43.36
N ASN A 561 -20.66 3.04 42.62
CA ASN A 561 -19.57 2.20 42.13
C ASN A 561 -18.69 2.91 41.08
N SER A 562 -19.08 4.11 40.62
CA SER A 562 -18.30 4.93 39.68
C SER A 562 -17.31 5.87 40.36
N ILE A 563 -17.43 6.13 41.68
CA ILE A 563 -16.51 7.01 42.41
C ILE A 563 -15.08 6.49 42.31
N GLY A 564 -14.92 5.21 42.64
CA GLY A 564 -13.62 4.57 42.65
C GLY A 564 -12.87 4.64 41.32
N PRO A 565 -13.48 4.14 40.23
CA PRO A 565 -12.90 4.27 38.89
C PRO A 565 -12.55 5.72 38.55
N VAL A 566 -13.43 6.70 38.80
CA VAL A 566 -13.13 8.10 38.46
C VAL A 566 -11.90 8.63 39.22
N LEU A 567 -11.74 8.31 40.50
CA LEU A 567 -10.57 8.72 41.30
C LEU A 567 -9.26 8.12 40.78
N LEU A 568 -9.27 6.86 40.32
CA LEU A 568 -8.09 6.23 39.75
C LEU A 568 -7.75 6.70 38.34
N MET A 569 -8.79 6.83 37.50
CA MET A 569 -8.64 7.09 36.08
C MET A 569 -8.35 8.56 35.78
N ARG A 570 -8.36 9.43 36.80
CA ARG A 570 -8.09 10.87 36.72
C ARG A 570 -6.99 11.31 37.69
N PRO A 571 -5.77 10.76 37.57
CA PRO A 571 -4.64 11.16 38.41
C PRO A 571 -4.20 12.62 38.17
N ASP A 572 -4.63 13.21 37.05
CA ASP A 572 -4.49 14.64 36.76
C ASP A 572 -5.32 15.55 37.70
N LEU A 573 -6.43 15.01 38.24
CA LEU A 573 -7.31 15.72 39.17
C LEU A 573 -7.14 15.26 40.62
N PHE A 574 -6.94 13.96 40.82
CA PHE A 574 -6.99 13.33 42.13
C PHE A 574 -5.68 12.63 42.44
N VAL A 575 -5.16 12.89 43.64
CA VAL A 575 -3.94 12.25 44.14
C VAL A 575 -4.30 11.38 45.33
N ARG A 576 -3.79 10.16 45.34
CA ARG A 576 -3.85 9.29 46.52
C ARG A 576 -2.82 9.76 47.56
N ALA A 577 -3.24 10.70 48.41
CA ALA A 577 -2.35 11.41 49.33
C ALA A 577 -1.86 10.55 50.51
N LEU A 578 -2.66 9.55 50.93
CA LEU A 578 -2.34 8.54 51.94
C LEU A 578 -2.96 7.20 51.52
N PRO A 579 -2.62 6.05 52.15
CA PRO A 579 -3.34 4.81 51.91
C PRO A 579 -4.85 4.94 52.10
N GLY A 580 -5.61 4.85 51.01
CA GLY A 580 -7.08 4.91 51.01
C GLY A 580 -7.67 6.33 51.15
N VAL A 581 -6.85 7.37 51.04
CA VAL A 581 -7.28 8.78 51.14
C VAL A 581 -6.93 9.50 49.85
N TYR A 582 -7.90 10.21 49.30
CA TYR A 582 -7.75 10.99 48.07
C TYR A 582 -7.82 12.49 48.37
N ALA A 583 -7.06 13.26 47.62
CA ALA A 583 -6.94 14.72 47.75
C ALA A 583 -6.79 15.36 46.37
N LEU A 584 -6.88 16.69 46.33
CA LEU A 584 -6.44 17.48 45.18
C LEU A 584 -4.94 17.79 45.27
N PRO A 585 -4.21 17.89 44.15
CA PRO A 585 -2.76 18.18 44.13
C PRO A 585 -2.35 19.44 44.91
N ASN A 586 -3.14 20.51 44.83
CA ASN A 586 -2.88 21.75 45.57
C ASN A 586 -3.01 21.57 47.08
N GLN A 587 -3.98 20.78 47.54
CA GLN A 587 -4.19 20.51 48.97
C GLN A 587 -3.03 19.75 49.59
N VAL A 588 -2.41 18.83 48.84
CA VAL A 588 -1.21 18.12 49.29
C VAL A 588 -0.09 19.11 49.58
N SER A 589 0.14 20.06 48.68
CA SER A 589 1.17 21.09 48.82
C SER A 589 0.92 22.00 50.03
N GLU A 590 -0.33 22.41 50.24
CA GLU A 590 -0.73 23.22 51.39
C GLU A 590 -0.55 22.48 52.73
N LEU A 591 -0.94 21.21 52.80
CA LEU A 591 -0.81 20.38 54.00
C LEU A 591 0.64 20.05 54.35
N GLN A 592 1.51 19.86 53.36
CA GLN A 592 2.94 19.71 53.58
C GLN A 592 3.57 20.99 54.18
N ALA A 593 3.07 22.17 53.78
CA ALA A 593 3.54 23.44 54.31
C ALA A 593 3.01 23.72 55.73
N ALA A 594 1.77 23.34 56.04
CA ALA A 594 1.11 23.63 57.31
C ALA A 594 0.14 22.52 57.74
N MET A 595 0.68 21.43 58.30
CA MET A 595 -0.14 20.30 58.75
C MET A 595 -0.90 20.60 60.04
N PRO A 596 -2.24 20.37 60.09
CA PRO A 596 -3.03 20.55 61.30
C PRO A 596 -2.56 19.65 62.46
N ALA A 597 -2.73 20.10 63.70
CA ALA A 597 -2.34 19.34 64.88
C ALA A 597 -3.30 18.20 65.22
N ASP A 598 -4.57 18.33 64.84
CA ASP A 598 -5.62 17.32 64.99
C ASP A 598 -6.31 17.13 63.64
N TRP A 599 -6.03 16.00 63.01
CA TRP A 599 -6.51 15.66 61.68
C TRP A 599 -6.90 14.17 61.66
N PRO A 600 -8.18 13.84 61.93
CA PRO A 600 -8.65 12.46 62.12
C PRO A 600 -8.39 11.52 60.93
N VAL A 601 -8.27 12.07 59.73
CA VAL A 601 -7.97 11.32 58.51
C VAL A 601 -6.58 10.68 58.59
N LEU A 602 -5.58 11.41 59.10
CA LEU A 602 -4.19 10.95 59.24
C LEU A 602 -3.89 10.39 60.64
N PHE A 603 -4.32 11.05 61.71
CA PHE A 603 -3.97 10.68 63.08
C PHE A 603 -4.97 9.67 63.66
N ASN A 604 -4.81 8.41 63.25
CA ASN A 604 -5.57 7.27 63.75
C ASN A 604 -4.71 5.99 63.73
N ASP A 605 -5.16 4.96 64.46
CA ASP A 605 -4.41 3.70 64.63
C ASP A 605 -4.18 2.99 63.28
N ASN A 606 -5.11 3.13 62.33
CA ASN A 606 -4.99 2.51 61.02
C ASN A 606 -3.83 3.10 60.21
N GLN A 607 -3.79 4.43 60.06
CA GLN A 607 -2.71 5.11 59.35
C GLN A 607 -1.36 4.95 60.06
N ALA A 608 -1.33 5.00 61.39
CA ALA A 608 -0.12 4.73 62.17
C ALA A 608 0.42 3.31 61.96
N ARG A 609 -0.47 2.30 61.92
CA ARG A 609 -0.12 0.91 61.61
C ARG A 609 0.42 0.78 60.19
N LEU A 610 -0.26 1.36 59.19
CA LEU A 610 0.15 1.28 57.78
C LEU A 610 1.51 1.94 57.54
N TYR A 611 1.74 3.12 58.13
CA TYR A 611 3.04 3.79 58.08
C TYR A 611 4.13 2.91 58.71
N ALA A 612 3.88 2.37 59.91
CA ALA A 612 4.84 1.52 60.61
C ALA A 612 5.18 0.25 59.80
N LEU A 613 4.19 -0.40 59.19
CA LEU A 613 4.37 -1.57 58.32
C LEU A 613 5.20 -1.25 57.08
N ALA A 614 4.90 -0.16 56.38
CA ALA A 614 5.63 0.25 55.18
C ALA A 614 7.11 0.55 55.49
N ARG A 615 7.36 1.34 56.55
CA ARG A 615 8.72 1.66 56.98
C ARG A 615 9.48 0.42 57.46
N TYR A 616 8.81 -0.52 58.12
CA TYR A 616 9.42 -1.80 58.51
C TYR A 616 9.75 -2.69 57.31
N ALA A 617 8.94 -2.61 56.25
CA ALA A 617 9.17 -3.25 54.97
C ALA A 617 10.28 -2.57 54.14
N GLY A 618 10.84 -1.47 54.63
CA GLY A 618 11.91 -0.74 53.96
C GLY A 618 11.43 0.22 52.86
N GLU A 619 10.14 0.46 52.75
CA GLU A 619 9.59 1.46 51.83
C GLU A 619 10.05 2.86 52.23
N GLU A 620 10.30 3.73 51.26
CA GLU A 620 10.69 5.13 51.51
C GLU A 620 9.59 5.90 52.25
N ARG A 621 9.98 7.03 52.86
CA ARG A 621 9.04 7.84 53.63
C ARG A 621 7.98 8.45 52.72
N ASP A 622 8.33 8.81 51.50
CA ASP A 622 7.54 9.59 50.55
C ASP A 622 6.78 8.76 49.51
N ILE A 623 6.63 7.44 49.74
CA ILE A 623 5.78 6.61 48.85
C ILE A 623 4.33 7.11 48.76
N PHE A 624 3.89 7.89 49.75
CA PHE A 624 2.68 8.69 49.66
C PHE A 624 3.03 10.17 49.90
N PRO A 625 2.45 11.12 49.15
CA PRO A 625 2.86 12.53 49.21
C PRO A 625 2.79 13.15 50.61
N LEU A 626 1.81 12.75 51.45
CA LEU A 626 1.66 13.31 52.79
C LEU A 626 2.47 12.56 53.87
N TRP A 627 3.20 11.50 53.53
CA TRP A 627 4.14 10.88 54.45
C TRP A 627 5.48 11.64 54.39
N SER A 628 5.74 12.45 55.42
CA SER A 628 6.92 13.30 55.54
C SER A 628 7.57 13.14 56.91
N ALA A 629 8.79 13.69 57.11
CA ALA A 629 9.46 13.64 58.41
C ALA A 629 8.64 14.36 59.49
N GLU A 630 7.94 15.43 59.11
CA GLU A 630 7.01 16.14 59.99
C GLU A 630 5.77 15.28 60.30
N THR A 631 5.25 14.55 59.31
CA THR A 631 4.14 13.60 59.49
C THR A 631 4.50 12.48 60.43
N GLU A 632 5.67 11.88 60.27
CA GLU A 632 6.18 10.84 61.16
C GLU A 632 6.24 11.34 62.61
N ARG A 633 6.83 12.52 62.83
CA ARG A 633 6.90 13.15 64.15
C ARG A 633 5.51 13.33 64.78
N ARG A 634 4.56 13.89 64.02
CA ARG A 634 3.20 14.15 64.49
C ARG A 634 2.44 12.84 64.77
N LEU A 635 2.62 11.83 63.93
CA LEU A 635 2.04 10.50 64.11
C LEU A 635 2.58 9.84 65.38
N CYS A 636 3.90 9.94 65.65
CA CYS A 636 4.51 9.48 66.89
C CYS A 636 3.99 10.23 68.13
N GLN A 637 3.83 11.55 68.04
CA GLN A 637 3.25 12.38 69.11
C GLN A 637 1.81 11.96 69.43
N TRP A 638 0.99 11.78 68.40
CA TRP A 638 -0.39 11.32 68.56
C TRP A 638 -0.43 9.90 69.14
N ALA A 639 0.31 8.95 68.56
CA ALA A 639 0.31 7.55 68.97
C ALA A 639 0.80 7.35 70.41
N ARG A 640 1.70 8.21 70.91
CA ARG A 640 2.16 8.20 72.31
C ARG A 640 1.02 8.39 73.32
N HIS A 641 -0.01 9.17 72.97
CA HIS A 641 -1.11 9.53 73.87
C HIS A 641 -2.40 8.78 73.58
N SER A 642 -2.66 8.48 72.31
CA SER A 642 -3.95 8.00 71.83
C SER A 642 -3.87 6.69 71.06
N GLY A 643 -2.67 6.24 70.67
CA GLY A 643 -2.50 5.02 69.88
C GLY A 643 -2.40 3.77 70.74
N GLY A 644 -2.68 2.61 70.14
CA GLY A 644 -2.44 1.32 70.79
C GLY A 644 -0.95 1.12 71.15
N SER A 645 -0.66 0.49 72.30
CA SER A 645 0.71 0.34 72.81
C SER A 645 1.66 -0.30 71.80
N GLY A 646 1.22 -1.37 71.12
CA GLY A 646 2.03 -2.05 70.10
C GLY A 646 2.19 -1.25 68.80
N VAL A 647 1.21 -0.39 68.46
CA VAL A 647 1.32 0.51 67.30
C VAL A 647 2.36 1.58 67.59
N PHE A 648 2.32 2.20 68.77
CA PHE A 648 3.32 3.20 69.18
C PHE A 648 4.73 2.59 69.26
N ALA A 649 4.90 1.44 69.89
CA ALA A 649 6.19 0.75 69.97
C ALA A 649 6.76 0.44 68.58
N SER A 650 5.91 -0.06 67.67
CA SER A 650 6.32 -0.37 66.30
C SER A 650 6.67 0.88 65.51
N LEU A 651 5.82 1.91 65.57
CA LEU A 651 6.05 3.19 64.91
C LEU A 651 7.37 3.84 65.37
N MET A 652 7.61 3.86 66.69
CA MET A 652 8.86 4.38 67.24
C MET A 652 10.08 3.56 66.79
N SER A 653 9.96 2.23 66.68
CA SER A 653 11.07 1.37 66.26
C SER A 653 11.55 1.64 64.82
N VAL A 654 10.65 2.13 63.95
CA VAL A 654 10.95 2.44 62.53
C VAL A 654 11.12 3.92 62.24
N SER A 655 10.70 4.79 63.16
CA SER A 655 10.82 6.24 63.03
C SER A 655 12.27 6.72 62.99
N GLU A 656 12.55 7.91 62.44
CA GLU A 656 13.88 8.50 62.40
C GLU A 656 13.89 9.90 63.05
N PRO A 657 13.98 9.98 64.40
CA PRO A 657 13.94 11.25 65.11
C PRO A 657 14.95 12.29 64.63
N GLY A 658 16.14 11.85 64.18
CA GLY A 658 17.16 12.75 63.64
C GLY A 658 16.74 13.53 62.38
N ALA A 659 15.70 13.10 61.66
CA ALA A 659 15.14 13.84 60.52
C ALA A 659 14.09 14.89 60.95
N TRP A 660 13.73 14.95 62.24
CA TRP A 660 12.69 15.82 62.74
C TRP A 660 13.23 17.22 63.06
N GLN A 661 12.45 18.25 62.74
CA GLN A 661 12.79 19.64 63.04
C GLN A 661 12.52 19.97 64.52
N LEU A 662 13.36 19.46 65.41
CA LEU A 662 13.25 19.60 66.88
C LEU A 662 14.54 20.15 67.50
N GLY A 663 14.41 20.74 68.69
CA GLY A 663 15.57 21.14 69.48
C GLY A 663 16.32 19.91 70.07
N PRO A 664 17.62 20.04 70.40
CA PRO A 664 18.46 18.92 70.81
C PRO A 664 17.93 18.15 72.04
N GLY A 665 17.36 18.85 73.03
CA GLY A 665 16.77 18.20 74.21
C GLY A 665 15.52 17.36 73.91
N GLN A 666 14.72 17.76 72.92
CA GLN A 666 13.56 16.97 72.50
C GLN A 666 14.00 15.75 71.69
N LEU A 667 15.00 15.91 70.83
CA LEU A 667 15.57 14.79 70.07
C LEU A 667 16.11 13.69 71.00
N GLU A 668 16.81 14.05 72.07
CA GLU A 668 17.33 13.09 73.04
C GLU A 668 16.22 12.30 73.76
N GLU A 669 15.08 12.94 74.06
CA GLU A 669 13.90 12.26 74.62
C GLU A 669 13.37 11.20 73.63
N TRP A 670 13.21 11.57 72.36
CA TRP A 670 12.70 10.66 71.34
C TRP A 670 13.69 9.55 70.96
N ASP A 671 14.99 9.83 70.94
CA ASP A 671 16.03 8.81 70.75
C ASP A 671 16.08 7.81 71.91
N THR A 672 15.72 8.25 73.11
CA THR A 672 15.59 7.36 74.27
C THR A 672 14.40 6.43 74.12
N LEU A 673 13.25 6.96 73.69
CA LEU A 673 12.07 6.15 73.37
C LEU A 673 12.33 5.17 72.22
N LYS A 674 13.00 5.62 71.16
CA LYS A 674 13.37 4.77 70.02
C LYS A 674 14.29 3.62 70.42
N ARG A 675 15.29 3.85 71.28
CA ARG A 675 16.19 2.80 71.77
C ARG A 675 15.47 1.72 72.58
N ALA A 676 14.38 2.06 73.25
CA ALA A 676 13.55 1.11 73.99
C ALA A 676 12.46 0.44 73.13
N ALA A 677 12.18 0.97 71.94
CA ALA A 677 11.11 0.53 71.08
C ALA A 677 11.47 -0.76 70.31
N HIS A 678 10.51 -1.66 70.17
CA HIS A 678 10.62 -2.84 69.32
C HIS A 678 9.39 -3.01 68.44
N PHE A 679 9.57 -3.62 67.28
CA PHE A 679 8.48 -3.84 66.34
C PHE A 679 7.56 -4.97 66.84
N GLU A 680 6.31 -4.62 67.16
CA GLU A 680 5.27 -5.49 67.72
C GLU A 680 4.15 -5.84 66.74
N ILE A 681 3.96 -5.06 65.67
CA ILE A 681 2.93 -5.32 64.65
C ILE A 681 3.37 -6.56 63.83
N ALA A 682 3.10 -7.75 64.35
CA ALA A 682 3.45 -9.03 63.74
C ALA A 682 2.19 -9.74 63.21
N PRO A 683 1.62 -9.32 62.06
CA PRO A 683 0.56 -10.06 61.41
C PRO A 683 1.08 -11.47 61.08
N VAL A 684 0.35 -12.47 61.56
CA VAL A 684 0.54 -13.86 61.13
C VAL A 684 0.25 -13.91 59.62
N LEU A 685 1.21 -14.42 58.83
CA LEU A 685 1.05 -14.52 57.39
C LEU A 685 -0.16 -15.41 57.08
N ARG A 686 -1.17 -14.84 56.40
CA ARG A 686 -2.34 -15.59 55.93
C ARG A 686 -1.98 -16.33 54.65
N THR A 687 -1.54 -17.58 54.77
CA THR A 687 -1.02 -18.39 53.65
C THR A 687 -2.01 -18.49 52.47
N ALA A 688 -3.29 -18.77 52.73
CA ALA A 688 -4.31 -18.86 51.68
C ALA A 688 -4.50 -17.55 50.88
N ALA A 689 -4.28 -16.39 51.50
CA ALA A 689 -4.37 -15.08 50.83
C ALA A 689 -3.06 -14.67 50.16
N ALA A 690 -1.93 -15.16 50.69
CA ALA A 690 -0.61 -14.76 50.24
C ALA A 690 -0.21 -15.45 48.93
N TYR A 691 -0.39 -16.76 48.83
CA TYR A 691 0.11 -17.58 47.72
C TYR A 691 -0.88 -17.61 46.55
N GLN A 692 -1.28 -16.43 46.07
CA GLN A 692 -2.02 -16.27 44.81
C GLN A 692 -1.04 -16.13 43.65
N LEU A 693 -1.23 -16.87 42.57
CA LEU A 693 -0.37 -16.80 41.39
C LEU A 693 -0.52 -15.43 40.71
N PRO A 694 0.53 -14.59 40.65
CA PRO A 694 0.49 -13.31 39.95
C PRO A 694 0.62 -13.54 38.44
N ASP A 695 0.10 -12.64 37.62
CA ASP A 695 0.36 -12.66 36.17
C ASP A 695 1.85 -12.44 35.86
N LEU A 696 2.31 -12.94 34.71
CA LEU A 696 3.73 -12.85 34.32
C LEU A 696 4.21 -11.41 34.13
N ASP A 697 3.35 -10.49 33.69
CA ASP A 697 3.69 -9.07 33.58
C ASP A 697 3.96 -8.46 34.96
N ARG A 698 3.25 -8.89 36.01
CA ARG A 698 3.47 -8.46 37.40
C ARG A 698 4.74 -9.06 37.98
N LEU A 699 5.07 -10.30 37.64
CA LEU A 699 6.39 -10.87 37.97
C LEU A 699 7.51 -10.06 37.30
N PHE A 700 7.34 -9.73 36.02
CA PHE A 700 8.31 -8.91 35.28
C PHE A 700 8.46 -7.50 35.85
N ALA A 701 7.34 -6.84 36.17
CA ALA A 701 7.31 -5.54 36.84
C ALA A 701 8.02 -5.58 38.20
N ALA A 702 7.84 -6.66 38.97
CA ALA A 702 8.51 -6.85 40.24
C ALA A 702 10.03 -7.03 40.09
N LEU A 703 10.49 -7.79 39.09
CA LEU A 703 11.91 -7.92 38.77
C LEU A 703 12.53 -6.58 38.39
N ARG A 704 11.87 -5.81 37.51
CA ARG A 704 12.31 -4.46 37.09
C ARG A 704 12.35 -3.49 38.26
N TYR A 705 11.30 -3.47 39.08
CA TYR A 705 11.23 -2.64 40.28
C TYR A 705 12.36 -2.98 41.26
N ALA A 706 12.56 -4.28 41.54
CA ALA A 706 13.59 -4.74 42.45
C ALA A 706 14.99 -4.35 41.95
N LEU A 707 15.29 -4.56 40.67
CA LEU A 707 16.57 -4.19 40.06
C LEU A 707 16.86 -2.69 40.17
N GLY A 708 15.86 -1.84 39.98
CA GLY A 708 16.00 -0.39 40.11
C GLY A 708 16.24 0.07 41.56
N ARG A 709 15.69 -0.64 42.54
CA ARG A 709 15.77 -0.30 43.98
C ARG A 709 16.86 -1.06 44.74
N GLY A 710 17.39 -2.15 44.18
CA GLY A 710 18.30 -3.09 44.84
C GLY A 710 17.63 -4.01 45.88
N ALA A 711 16.34 -3.83 46.13
CA ALA A 711 15.52 -4.64 47.03
C ALA A 711 14.04 -4.53 46.66
N ILE A 712 13.24 -5.47 47.15
CA ILE A 712 11.77 -5.43 47.05
C ILE A 712 11.15 -5.85 48.37
N SER A 713 9.96 -5.35 48.64
CA SER A 713 9.18 -5.70 49.83
C SER A 713 7.79 -6.18 49.44
N TRP A 714 7.11 -6.87 50.34
CA TRP A 714 5.72 -7.26 50.15
C TRP A 714 4.78 -6.05 49.97
N CYS A 715 5.09 -4.89 50.57
CA CYS A 715 4.34 -3.64 50.37
C CYS A 715 4.54 -3.08 48.95
N ALA A 716 5.77 -3.13 48.41
CA ALA A 716 6.03 -2.79 47.01
C ALA A 716 5.31 -3.75 46.06
N CYS A 717 5.37 -5.06 46.34
CA CYS A 717 4.63 -6.07 45.58
C CYS A 717 3.12 -5.78 45.59
N ASN A 718 2.54 -5.40 46.73
CA ASN A 718 1.13 -5.01 46.76
C ASN A 718 0.84 -3.83 45.85
N ARG A 719 1.68 -2.79 45.81
CA ARG A 719 1.49 -1.66 44.90
C ARG A 719 1.58 -2.07 43.43
N LEU A 720 2.52 -2.94 43.08
CA LEU A 720 2.72 -3.46 41.71
C LEU A 720 1.53 -4.31 41.21
N VAL A 721 0.97 -5.14 42.09
CA VAL A 721 -0.22 -5.93 41.77
C VAL A 721 -1.50 -5.13 42.08
N GLY A 722 -1.45 -3.83 42.36
CA GLY A 722 -2.67 -3.04 42.63
C GLY A 722 -3.51 -3.56 43.80
N ARG A 723 -2.90 -3.96 44.91
CA ARG A 723 -3.57 -4.36 46.16
C ARG A 723 -3.40 -3.26 47.20
N LYS A 724 -4.15 -3.37 48.31
CA LYS A 724 -3.89 -2.55 49.50
C LYS A 724 -2.47 -2.75 49.99
N LEU A 725 -1.94 -1.69 50.61
CA LEU A 725 -0.57 -1.68 51.13
C LEU A 725 -0.29 -2.84 52.11
N ASP A 726 -1.27 -3.20 52.93
CA ASP A 726 -1.18 -4.26 53.93
C ASP A 726 -1.82 -5.60 53.52
N SER A 727 -2.07 -5.81 52.22
CA SER A 727 -2.54 -7.11 51.71
C SER A 727 -1.45 -8.18 51.83
N HIS A 728 -1.82 -9.41 52.19
CA HIS A 728 -0.84 -10.51 52.26
C HIS A 728 -0.45 -11.06 50.89
N THR A 729 -1.19 -10.74 49.81
CA THR A 729 -0.91 -11.21 48.44
C THR A 729 0.50 -10.83 47.96
N GLY A 730 0.97 -9.62 48.29
CA GLY A 730 2.32 -9.18 47.95
C GLY A 730 3.42 -10.08 48.53
N ALA A 731 3.16 -10.77 49.65
CA ALA A 731 4.10 -11.73 50.18
C ALA A 731 4.24 -12.97 49.27
N GLY A 732 3.18 -13.47 48.63
CA GLY A 732 3.31 -14.59 47.69
C GLY A 732 4.18 -14.26 46.48
N LEU A 733 4.10 -13.03 45.97
CA LEU A 733 5.00 -12.57 44.91
C LEU A 733 6.46 -12.54 45.39
N VAL A 734 6.72 -12.11 46.63
CA VAL A 734 8.07 -12.21 47.23
C VAL A 734 8.50 -13.68 47.38
N ALA A 735 7.62 -14.57 47.82
CA ALA A 735 7.89 -16.00 47.93
C ALA A 735 8.26 -16.64 46.57
N LEU A 736 7.56 -16.23 45.51
CA LEU A 736 7.88 -16.65 44.15
C LEU A 736 9.25 -16.11 43.68
N LEU A 737 9.57 -14.85 43.97
CA LEU A 737 10.88 -14.27 43.68
C LEU A 737 12.01 -14.97 44.45
N LEU A 738 11.77 -15.39 45.70
CA LEU A 738 12.70 -16.21 46.49
C LEU A 738 12.86 -17.60 45.85
N ALA A 739 11.77 -18.24 45.45
CA ALA A 739 11.80 -19.55 44.78
C ALA A 739 12.59 -19.49 43.47
N LEU A 740 12.40 -18.45 42.67
CA LEU A 740 13.16 -18.23 41.44
C LEU A 740 14.61 -17.80 41.70
N GLY A 741 14.96 -17.55 42.96
CA GLY A 741 16.26 -17.05 43.38
C GLY A 741 16.56 -15.68 42.80
N ALA A 742 15.57 -14.80 42.61
CA ALA A 742 15.76 -13.41 42.18
C ALA A 742 16.15 -12.50 43.35
N VAL A 743 15.69 -12.84 44.54
CA VAL A 743 15.96 -12.09 45.78
C VAL A 743 16.42 -13.04 46.86
N GLU A 744 17.07 -12.49 47.89
CA GLU A 744 17.57 -13.23 49.04
C GLU A 744 17.04 -12.66 50.35
N GLU A 745 16.91 -13.54 51.34
CA GLU A 745 16.60 -13.17 52.72
C GLU A 745 17.85 -12.68 53.45
N GLN A 746 17.72 -11.59 54.22
CA GLN A 746 18.81 -11.14 55.08
C GLN A 746 18.83 -11.95 56.38
N SER A 747 19.88 -12.75 56.60
CA SER A 747 20.07 -13.62 57.77
C SER A 747 20.61 -12.87 59.00
N ARG A 748 19.88 -12.94 60.12
CA ARG A 748 20.36 -13.37 61.47
C ARG A 748 19.31 -13.27 62.61
N ASP A 749 18.18 -12.57 62.43
CA ASP A 749 17.19 -12.31 63.49
C ASP A 749 15.78 -12.87 63.20
N GLY A 750 15.72 -14.15 62.82
CA GLY A 750 14.47 -14.88 62.62
C GLY A 750 13.75 -14.54 61.30
N TYR A 751 13.16 -15.57 60.70
CA TYR A 751 12.38 -15.58 59.46
C TYR A 751 11.28 -14.48 59.45
N ARG A 752 11.57 -13.30 58.87
CA ARG A 752 10.63 -12.16 58.84
C ARG A 752 10.32 -11.71 57.42
N TRP A 753 9.29 -12.31 56.84
CA TRP A 753 8.69 -11.98 55.54
C TRP A 753 8.35 -10.48 55.36
N GLN A 754 8.14 -9.76 56.46
CA GLN A 754 7.78 -8.35 56.45
C GLN A 754 8.93 -7.40 56.13
N ARG A 755 10.19 -7.86 56.15
CA ARG A 755 11.39 -7.06 55.85
C ARG A 755 11.68 -7.04 54.34
N PRO A 756 12.49 -6.09 53.84
CA PRO A 756 12.87 -6.05 52.44
C PRO A 756 13.84 -7.18 52.08
N HIS A 757 13.65 -7.74 50.88
CA HIS A 757 14.47 -8.79 50.29
C HIS A 757 15.42 -8.18 49.26
N ARG A 758 16.72 -8.46 49.38
CA ARG A 758 17.74 -7.88 48.49
C ARG A 758 17.76 -8.60 47.17
N VAL A 759 17.98 -7.84 46.10
CA VAL A 759 18.20 -8.42 44.78
C VAL A 759 19.54 -9.12 44.73
N ASN A 760 19.57 -10.28 44.08
CA ASN A 760 20.80 -11.00 43.78
C ASN A 760 21.10 -10.97 42.26
N GLY A 761 22.21 -11.60 41.86
CA GLY A 761 22.66 -11.58 40.45
C GLY A 761 21.70 -12.24 39.44
N ARG A 762 20.79 -13.11 39.88
CA ARG A 762 19.87 -13.85 39.00
C ARG A 762 18.64 -13.04 38.61
N ALA A 763 18.25 -12.03 39.38
CA ALA A 763 17.13 -11.16 39.02
C ALA A 763 17.28 -10.52 37.64
N LYS A 764 18.50 -10.10 37.28
CA LYS A 764 18.77 -9.51 35.95
C LYS A 764 18.52 -10.53 34.84
N LEU A 765 19.04 -11.76 34.99
CA LEU A 765 18.82 -12.84 34.03
C LEU A 765 17.33 -13.14 33.83
N LEU A 766 16.55 -13.17 34.92
CA LEU A 766 15.11 -13.40 34.85
C LEU A 766 14.38 -12.22 34.19
N ALA A 767 14.76 -10.99 34.52
CA ALA A 767 14.20 -9.80 33.87
C ALA A 767 14.50 -9.78 32.37
N ASP A 768 15.73 -10.11 31.96
CA ASP A 768 16.13 -10.17 30.56
C ASP A 768 15.36 -11.28 29.80
N ARG A 769 15.11 -12.44 30.43
CA ARG A 769 14.24 -13.50 29.87
C ARG A 769 12.79 -13.05 29.71
N CYS A 770 12.23 -12.36 30.71
CA CYS A 770 10.90 -11.77 30.60
C CYS A 770 10.86 -10.75 29.48
N GLU A 771 11.81 -9.80 29.45
CA GLU A 771 11.87 -8.77 28.41
C GLU A 771 11.94 -9.39 27.01
N ALA A 772 12.76 -10.42 26.81
CA ALA A 772 12.85 -11.13 25.54
C ALA A 772 11.53 -11.78 25.11
N ALA A 773 10.78 -12.39 26.05
CA ALA A 773 9.49 -13.00 25.75
C ALA A 773 8.41 -11.96 25.43
N PHE A 774 8.34 -10.87 26.20
CA PHE A 774 7.38 -9.79 25.97
C PHE A 774 7.66 -9.03 24.67
N LYS A 775 8.92 -8.88 24.25
CA LYS A 775 9.26 -8.25 22.97
C LYS A 775 8.71 -8.99 21.75
N LEU A 776 8.73 -10.32 21.77
CA LEU A 776 8.52 -11.12 20.56
C LEU A 776 7.08 -11.61 20.39
N ALA A 777 6.31 -11.63 21.47
CA ALA A 777 4.98 -12.24 21.45
C ALA A 777 3.90 -11.24 20.98
N PRO A 778 3.05 -11.62 19.99
CA PRO A 778 1.86 -10.84 19.62
C PRO A 778 0.93 -10.59 20.80
N GLU A 779 0.80 -11.61 21.66
CA GLU A 779 0.02 -11.58 22.89
C GLU A 779 0.95 -11.57 24.10
N ALA A 780 0.55 -10.90 25.19
CA ALA A 780 1.32 -10.90 26.42
C ALA A 780 1.52 -12.35 26.94
N PRO A 781 2.76 -12.81 27.19
CA PRO A 781 3.01 -14.16 27.66
C PRO A 781 2.35 -14.40 29.01
N ASP A 782 1.74 -15.58 29.17
CA ASP A 782 1.09 -16.05 30.39
C ASP A 782 1.82 -17.28 30.97
N TRP A 783 1.29 -17.87 32.04
CA TRP A 783 1.88 -19.07 32.64
C TRP A 783 1.79 -20.34 31.75
N SER A 784 0.99 -20.33 30.69
CA SER A 784 0.90 -21.42 29.70
C SER A 784 1.97 -21.32 28.61
N SER A 785 2.50 -20.12 28.38
CA SER A 785 3.62 -19.84 27.48
C SER A 785 4.87 -20.66 27.80
N GLN A 786 5.82 -20.73 26.86
CA GLN A 786 7.09 -21.43 27.10
C GLN A 786 7.84 -20.86 28.31
N LEU A 787 7.99 -19.54 28.37
CA LEU A 787 8.65 -18.87 29.51
C LEU A 787 7.91 -19.18 30.82
N GLY A 788 6.59 -19.11 30.82
CA GLY A 788 5.77 -19.39 32.00
C GLY A 788 6.01 -20.79 32.55
N ARG A 789 6.00 -21.81 31.69
CA ARG A 789 6.27 -23.20 32.08
C ARG A 789 7.68 -23.41 32.62
N GLU A 790 8.68 -22.83 31.98
CA GLU A 790 10.07 -22.90 32.45
C GLU A 790 10.23 -22.26 33.84
N LEU A 791 9.66 -21.07 34.04
CA LEU A 791 9.71 -20.38 35.33
C LEU A 791 8.94 -21.15 36.43
N ALA A 792 7.80 -21.75 36.09
CA ALA A 792 7.03 -22.57 37.02
C ALA A 792 7.80 -23.83 37.45
N GLU A 793 8.48 -24.50 36.52
CA GLU A 793 9.34 -25.65 36.82
C GLU A 793 10.54 -25.26 37.69
N GLU A 794 11.19 -24.13 37.39
CA GLU A 794 12.28 -23.58 38.21
C GLU A 794 11.81 -23.25 39.64
N ALA A 795 10.66 -22.59 39.79
CA ALA A 795 10.11 -22.25 41.10
C ALA A 795 9.72 -23.50 41.91
N CYS A 796 9.07 -24.48 41.27
CA CYS A 796 8.63 -25.73 41.90
C CYS A 796 9.79 -26.67 42.31
N SER A 797 10.96 -26.51 41.71
CA SER A 797 12.17 -27.31 41.99
C SER A 797 13.23 -26.56 42.81
N SER A 798 12.89 -25.38 43.32
CA SER A 798 13.82 -24.50 44.02
C SER A 798 14.38 -25.10 45.31
N ARG A 799 15.70 -24.92 45.51
CA ARG A 799 16.40 -25.19 46.77
C ARG A 799 16.60 -23.94 47.63
N GLU A 800 16.29 -22.77 47.09
CA GLU A 800 16.44 -21.48 47.79
C GLU A 800 15.51 -21.37 49.00
N LEU A 801 14.46 -22.21 49.05
CA LEU A 801 13.44 -22.19 50.10
C LEU A 801 13.73 -23.12 51.30
N GLU A 802 14.83 -23.88 51.30
CA GLU A 802 15.13 -24.85 52.37
C GLU A 802 15.24 -24.18 53.76
N ASP A 803 15.76 -22.96 53.83
CA ASP A 803 15.91 -22.14 55.03
C ASP A 803 15.18 -20.79 54.91
N SER A 804 13.99 -20.78 54.29
CA SER A 804 13.19 -19.57 54.03
C SER A 804 11.94 -19.51 54.89
N TRP A 805 11.36 -18.30 55.07
CA TRP A 805 9.98 -18.18 55.58
C TRP A 805 8.93 -18.67 54.57
N ALA A 806 9.29 -18.71 53.28
CA ALA A 806 8.42 -19.15 52.21
C ALA A 806 8.42 -20.68 52.12
N SER A 807 7.24 -21.26 51.88
CA SER A 807 7.07 -22.71 51.80
C SER A 807 7.08 -23.17 50.35
N LEU A 808 7.98 -24.11 50.02
CA LEU A 808 8.02 -24.72 48.69
C LEU A 808 6.70 -25.41 48.31
N ASP A 809 6.03 -26.06 49.25
CA ASP A 809 4.75 -26.72 49.00
C ASP A 809 3.64 -25.70 48.70
N LEU A 810 3.65 -24.54 49.37
CA LEU A 810 2.70 -23.46 49.06
C LEU A 810 3.02 -22.80 47.71
N VAL A 811 4.29 -22.62 47.36
CA VAL A 811 4.68 -22.12 46.02
C VAL A 811 4.21 -23.09 44.93
N LYS A 812 4.41 -24.40 45.09
CA LYS A 812 3.88 -25.42 44.17
C LYS A 812 2.36 -25.31 44.00
N SER A 813 1.65 -25.11 45.12
CA SER A 813 0.19 -24.99 45.09
C SER A 813 -0.32 -23.79 44.29
N MET A 814 0.51 -22.77 44.05
CA MET A 814 0.16 -21.64 43.17
C MET A 814 -0.09 -22.10 41.73
N PHE A 815 0.55 -23.18 41.29
CA PHE A 815 0.50 -23.69 39.91
C PHE A 815 -0.49 -24.86 39.71
N ASP A 816 -1.01 -25.45 40.79
CA ASP A 816 -1.88 -26.65 40.73
C ASP A 816 -3.34 -26.35 40.31
N GLY A 817 -3.65 -25.13 39.86
CA GLY A 817 -4.97 -24.73 39.36
C GLY A 817 -6.10 -24.70 40.40
N ALA A 818 -5.85 -25.11 41.65
CA ALA A 818 -6.86 -25.33 42.68
C ALA A 818 -7.16 -24.11 43.58
N GLN A 819 -6.47 -22.98 43.40
CA GLN A 819 -6.66 -21.76 44.22
C GLN A 819 -7.02 -20.49 43.41
N GLN A 820 -7.62 -20.64 42.23
CA GLN A 820 -8.27 -19.51 41.54
C GLN A 820 -9.73 -19.28 41.99
N ALA A 821 -10.20 -19.99 43.02
CA ALA A 821 -11.52 -19.74 43.59
C ALA A 821 -11.49 -18.49 44.48
N ASP A 822 -12.04 -17.39 43.96
CA ASP A 822 -12.70 -16.26 44.65
C ASP A 822 -12.84 -16.38 46.18
N VAL A 823 -11.74 -16.19 46.92
CA VAL A 823 -11.81 -15.98 48.36
C VAL A 823 -10.81 -14.91 48.77
N ILE A 824 -11.11 -13.67 48.40
CA ILE A 824 -11.40 -12.62 49.38
C ILE A 824 -12.45 -11.73 48.72
N ASP A 825 -13.74 -11.98 48.99
CA ASP A 825 -14.76 -10.94 48.86
C ASP A 825 -14.43 -9.90 49.92
N SER A 826 -13.51 -9.01 49.58
CA SER A 826 -13.11 -7.91 50.44
C SER A 826 -14.27 -6.92 50.33
N ASP A 827 -15.10 -6.83 51.37
CA ASP A 827 -16.07 -5.74 51.54
C ASP A 827 -15.39 -4.34 51.51
N ASP A 828 -14.06 -4.29 51.42
CA ASP A 828 -13.32 -3.05 51.36
C ASP A 828 -13.36 -2.37 49.98
N PRO A 829 -13.81 -1.12 49.93
CA PRO A 829 -13.99 -0.44 48.66
C PRO A 829 -12.71 -0.17 47.87
N LEU A 830 -11.57 0.00 48.53
CA LEU A 830 -10.29 0.28 47.84
C LEU A 830 -9.78 -0.97 47.12
N GLU A 831 -9.94 -2.14 47.74
CA GLU A 831 -9.50 -3.40 47.15
C GLU A 831 -10.37 -3.78 45.94
N GLN A 832 -11.69 -3.61 46.05
CA GLN A 832 -12.63 -3.78 44.93
C GLN A 832 -12.31 -2.85 43.76
N LEU A 833 -11.99 -1.59 44.05
CA LEU A 833 -11.63 -0.58 43.07
C LEU A 833 -10.34 -0.96 42.31
N LEU A 834 -9.29 -1.39 43.02
CA LEU A 834 -8.02 -1.75 42.38
C LEU A 834 -8.12 -3.10 41.65
N GLU A 835 -9.00 -3.99 42.11
CA GLU A 835 -9.29 -5.24 41.41
C GLU A 835 -10.10 -5.00 40.12
N ALA A 836 -11.07 -4.08 40.15
CA ALA A 836 -11.79 -3.65 38.95
C ALA A 836 -10.85 -3.04 37.90
N GLN A 837 -9.84 -2.27 38.34
CA GLN A 837 -8.79 -1.75 37.46
C GLN A 837 -7.95 -2.87 36.85
N ARG A 838 -7.65 -3.93 37.61
CA ARG A 838 -6.96 -5.12 37.09
C ARG A 838 -7.80 -5.90 36.10
N ARG A 839 -9.07 -6.16 36.39
CA ARG A 839 -10.02 -6.77 35.43
C ARG A 839 -10.20 -5.93 34.17
N ALA A 840 -9.99 -4.62 34.24
CA ALA A 840 -9.97 -3.77 33.05
C ALA A 840 -8.75 -4.05 32.14
N ARG A 841 -7.65 -4.55 32.71
CA ARG A 841 -6.35 -4.83 32.08
C ARG A 841 -6.16 -6.30 31.69
N ASP A 842 -7.23 -7.10 31.76
CA ASP A 842 -7.19 -8.52 31.36
C ASP A 842 -6.64 -8.68 29.94
N ALA A 843 -5.82 -9.72 29.71
CA ALA A 843 -5.11 -9.94 28.46
C ALA A 843 -6.03 -9.95 27.22
N GLU A 844 -7.22 -10.56 27.33
CA GLU A 844 -8.22 -10.57 26.25
C GLU A 844 -8.67 -9.16 25.84
N ARG A 845 -8.82 -8.25 26.82
CA ARG A 845 -9.22 -6.86 26.55
C ARG A 845 -8.08 -6.07 25.91
N ARG A 846 -6.85 -6.30 26.36
CA ARG A 846 -5.64 -5.67 25.76
C ARG A 846 -5.51 -6.07 24.30
N GLN A 847 -5.62 -7.36 24.00
CA GLN A 847 -5.53 -7.85 22.62
C GLN A 847 -6.65 -7.28 21.74
N ALA A 848 -7.90 -7.35 22.19
CA ALA A 848 -9.02 -6.78 21.44
C ALA A 848 -8.88 -5.27 21.19
N THR A 849 -8.28 -4.55 22.13
CA THR A 849 -8.00 -3.11 21.97
C THR A 849 -6.87 -2.88 20.96
N LEU A 850 -5.80 -3.68 21.02
CA LEU A 850 -4.70 -3.60 20.05
C LEU A 850 -5.19 -3.90 18.63
N ASP A 851 -5.94 -4.98 18.44
CA ASP A 851 -6.48 -5.35 17.14
C ASP A 851 -7.33 -4.23 16.56
N TRP A 852 -8.20 -3.64 17.38
CA TRP A 852 -9.01 -2.48 16.98
C TRP A 852 -8.15 -1.26 16.61
N LEU A 853 -7.07 -0.98 17.34
CA LEU A 853 -6.14 0.11 17.02
C LEU A 853 -5.36 -0.15 15.72
N LEU A 854 -5.11 -1.41 15.37
CA LEU A 854 -4.44 -1.80 14.12
C LEU A 854 -5.39 -1.77 12.92
N GLU A 855 -6.69 -1.99 13.14
CA GLU A 855 -7.74 -1.88 12.11
C GLU A 855 -8.10 -0.43 11.75
N GLU A 856 -8.02 0.49 12.72
CA GLU A 856 -8.29 1.93 12.57
C GLU A 856 -7.21 2.68 11.78
#